data_AF-A0A8H4VTG0-F1
#
_entry.id   AF-A0A8H4VTG0-F1
#
_cell.length_a   1.000
_cell.length_b   1.000
_cell.length_c   1.000
_cell.angle_alpha   90.00
_cell.angle_beta   90.00
_cell.angle_gamma   90.00
#
_symmetry.space_group_name_H-M   'P 1'
#
loop_
_entity.id
_entity.type
_entity.pdbx_description
1 polymer ?
#
loop_
_entity_poly.entity_id
_entity_poly.type
_entity_poly.pdbx_seq_one_letter_code
_entity_poly.pdbx_strand_id
1 'polypeptide(L)'
;MSETLSTPPGLGQENDKTNAPTTLSTAGAFSLENILGENPDAIEHPGVALPQESATGWDQEETEKPIQEGYCIECEDQPAEVLCEACGDPYCEVCFAAQHRKGSRKQHTVKPLSDKKSKPNGTNGISEVSSKDGDESMKVDEADSGEEEEDEDWERVPGAFVVEVTGAQPAVGARVGEWFVERAKFIPVRLTLPERKFLRLLEAALSVSEYTDKIDTLGFGLSKAKRIVHQIRELCAIMSGLMISADYKRGQELFTDRDFQANAEFYQTVFELGRRHKIMNPDKMRTTYGKLIYLLQDSQMPEVKELLNFSCVSPIKTVYSVLEEHNVLDLLRDDLITIATKEIYSEGRSRRDVQKDIKSKEKAIEILSSRYAQNGLSQEKVRQCLYSIGDNHAFLRANRDPCERMIGYLKQFFHPTQAKDSNSSLAIRSGKGGARLSHDHSKQYAYVLQSLTLWREILHDMFHLWSLAEQDLLSENVPYRLRDTGQGLNRVQAAPKTSRMMHNILHKAQKSVGTWIGSSVIHMGDHNVPNALLFIDKYTQIYRILLPICNTLSQIPSLATKPALRSYIDDEFGSVENCMREILGDFFRHGFDGSGADNFFDAGSCIDGRLTSAWNWCSSLEKKRYFPVFLLSGFIGFDGEW
;
A
#
# COMPACT_ATOMS: atom_id res chain seq x y z
N MET A 1 44.63 40.23 53.73
CA MET A 1 46.01 40.75 53.64
C MET A 1 46.45 40.48 52.21
N SER A 2 46.61 41.47 51.32
CA SER A 2 47.65 42.53 51.33
C SER A 2 49.05 41.94 51.47
N GLU A 3 50.06 42.23 50.65
CA GLU A 3 50.16 43.19 49.54
C GLU A 3 51.39 42.85 48.65
N THR A 4 51.25 43.09 47.34
CA THR A 4 52.21 43.71 46.38
C THR A 4 53.76 43.63 46.48
N LEU A 5 54.39 43.53 45.28
CA LEU A 5 55.69 44.12 44.84
C LEU A 5 56.99 43.73 45.61
N SER A 6 58.03 43.11 45.01
CA SER A 6 59.01 43.73 44.07
C SER A 6 60.33 42.88 43.98
N THR A 7 61.28 42.96 43.03
CA THR A 7 61.29 43.40 41.59
C THR A 7 62.24 42.54 40.66
N PRO A 8 63.55 42.82 40.32
CA PRO A 8 64.12 42.34 39.02
C PRO A 8 65.63 41.88 39.11
N PRO A 9 66.57 42.05 38.13
CA PRO A 9 66.55 42.23 36.65
C PRO A 9 67.57 41.37 35.83
N GLY A 10 67.64 41.55 34.49
CA GLY A 10 68.76 41.17 33.58
C GLY A 10 68.26 40.70 32.20
N LEU A 11 68.50 41.33 31.03
CA LEU A 11 69.73 41.82 30.36
C LEU A 11 70.83 40.75 30.25
N GLY A 12 71.27 40.27 29.08
CA GLY A 12 70.85 40.46 27.68
C GLY A 12 72.02 40.21 26.71
N GLN A 13 71.79 39.81 25.45
CA GLN A 13 72.69 40.08 24.29
C GLN A 13 72.10 39.61 22.94
N GLU A 14 72.57 40.24 21.85
CA GLU A 14 72.01 40.20 20.49
C GLU A 14 72.72 39.17 19.57
N ASN A 15 72.04 38.70 18.52
CA ASN A 15 72.49 38.91 17.12
C ASN A 15 71.51 38.40 16.04
N ASP A 16 71.00 39.37 15.28
CA ASP A 16 70.76 39.44 13.82
C ASP A 16 70.27 38.23 12.96
N LYS A 17 69.11 38.45 12.32
CA LYS A 17 68.65 37.97 10.97
C LYS A 17 68.67 36.46 10.62
N THR A 18 67.48 35.87 10.43
CA THR A 18 66.81 35.73 9.10
C THR A 18 65.43 35.02 9.17
N ASN A 19 64.54 35.42 8.26
CA ASN A 19 63.23 34.87 7.87
C ASN A 19 62.67 33.59 8.55
N ALA A 20 61.50 33.71 9.17
CA ALA A 20 60.55 32.62 9.40
C ALA A 20 59.12 33.08 9.02
N PRO A 21 58.25 32.22 8.45
CA PRO A 21 56.92 32.62 7.97
C PRO A 21 55.92 32.76 9.12
N THR A 22 55.09 33.80 9.03
CA THR A 22 54.04 34.12 10.01
C THR A 22 52.96 33.04 10.06
N THR A 23 52.73 32.46 11.24
CA THR A 23 51.57 31.59 11.49
C THR A 23 50.28 32.39 11.49
N LEU A 24 49.41 32.17 10.50
CA LEU A 24 48.05 32.72 10.46
C LEU A 24 47.21 32.17 11.63
N SER A 25 46.50 33.07 12.33
CA SER A 25 45.61 32.69 13.42
C SER A 25 44.31 32.06 12.90
N THR A 26 43.95 30.89 13.44
CA THR A 26 42.75 30.13 13.06
C THR A 26 41.47 30.66 13.70
N ALA A 27 41.32 31.99 13.79
CA ALA A 27 40.22 32.66 14.49
C ALA A 27 38.88 32.72 13.72
N GLY A 28 38.83 32.17 12.50
CA GLY A 28 37.63 32.11 11.65
C GLY A 28 37.30 30.71 11.11
N ALA A 29 37.91 29.65 11.66
CA ALA A 29 37.63 28.28 11.21
C ALA A 29 36.32 27.75 11.80
N PHE A 30 35.49 27.09 10.99
CA PHE A 30 34.21 26.51 11.39
C PHE A 30 34.41 25.23 12.23
N SER A 31 34.78 25.38 13.50
CA SER A 31 34.97 24.29 14.47
C SER A 31 33.95 24.37 15.61
N LEU A 32 33.70 23.23 16.27
CA LEU A 32 32.72 23.13 17.35
C LEU A 32 33.13 23.92 18.61
N GLU A 33 34.42 24.13 18.81
CA GLU A 33 34.99 24.98 19.88
C GLU A 33 34.75 26.47 19.60
N ASN A 34 34.81 26.90 18.33
CA ASN A 34 34.55 28.29 17.94
C ASN A 34 33.04 28.62 17.94
N ILE A 35 32.18 27.64 17.62
CA ILE A 35 30.70 27.79 17.64
C ILE A 35 30.16 27.94 19.07
N LEU A 36 30.85 27.38 20.07
CA LEU A 36 30.48 27.45 21.49
C LEU A 36 31.27 28.52 22.27
N GLY A 37 32.08 29.34 21.58
CA GLY A 37 32.89 30.41 22.16
C GLY A 37 32.15 31.74 22.34
N GLU A 38 32.86 32.74 22.88
CA GLU A 38 32.27 34.03 23.30
C GLU A 38 31.83 34.98 22.15
N ASN A 39 32.06 34.62 20.88
CA ASN A 39 31.64 35.42 19.71
C ASN A 39 31.21 34.54 18.52
N PRO A 40 29.98 33.99 18.52
CA PRO A 40 29.47 33.17 17.42
C PRO A 40 29.21 33.95 16.12
N ASP A 41 29.08 35.28 16.18
CA ASP A 41 28.77 36.14 15.02
C ASP A 41 29.98 36.41 14.09
N ALA A 42 31.19 35.99 14.47
CA ALA A 42 32.43 36.21 13.72
C ALA A 42 32.82 35.05 12.77
N ILE A 43 31.93 34.09 12.56
CA ILE A 43 32.22 32.85 11.80
C ILE A 43 31.92 33.07 10.31
N GLU A 44 32.97 33.30 9.50
CA GLU A 44 32.83 33.43 8.05
C GLU A 44 32.55 32.08 7.37
N HIS A 45 31.52 32.05 6.52
CA HIS A 45 31.13 30.86 5.75
C HIS A 45 31.96 30.78 4.45
N PRO A 46 32.82 29.77 4.24
CA PRO A 46 33.59 29.64 3.00
C PRO A 46 32.64 29.20 1.88
N GLY A 47 32.25 30.13 0.99
CA GLY A 47 31.46 29.80 -0.21
C GLY A 47 30.42 30.82 -0.65
N VAL A 48 30.20 31.93 0.06
CA VAL A 48 29.18 32.93 -0.32
C VAL A 48 29.80 34.33 -0.49
N ALA A 49 30.41 34.56 -1.65
CA ALA A 49 30.65 35.91 -2.14
C ALA A 49 29.35 36.44 -2.78
N LEU A 50 28.62 37.32 -2.07
CA LEU A 50 27.47 38.04 -2.62
C LEU A 50 27.95 39.18 -3.53
N PRO A 51 27.58 39.23 -4.82
CA PRO A 51 27.72 40.44 -5.61
C PRO A 51 26.73 41.50 -5.12
N GLN A 52 27.21 42.69 -4.78
CA GLN A 52 26.36 43.85 -4.55
C GLN A 52 25.90 44.44 -5.89
N GLU A 53 24.73 44.04 -6.38
CA GLU A 53 24.02 44.85 -7.39
C GLU A 53 22.54 45.03 -7.01
N SER A 54 22.04 46.23 -7.31
CA SER A 54 20.74 46.73 -6.88
C SER A 54 19.58 46.07 -7.61
N ALA A 55 18.52 45.74 -6.87
CA ALA A 55 17.26 45.26 -7.44
C ALA A 55 16.65 46.26 -8.43
N THR A 56 16.54 45.87 -9.70
CA THR A 56 15.62 46.44 -10.68
C THR A 56 14.52 45.42 -10.97
N GLY A 57 13.28 45.88 -11.11
CA GLY A 57 12.12 45.00 -11.28
C GLY A 57 12.06 44.39 -12.68
N TRP A 58 11.59 43.15 -12.76
CA TRP A 58 11.36 42.41 -14.00
C TRP A 58 9.86 42.09 -14.16
N ASP A 59 9.05 43.14 -14.18
CA ASP A 59 7.73 43.08 -14.82
C ASP A 59 7.94 43.23 -16.34
N GLN A 60 8.07 42.10 -17.02
CA GLN A 60 7.84 42.03 -18.46
C GLN A 60 7.41 40.61 -18.82
N GLU A 61 6.21 40.51 -19.39
CA GLU A 61 5.57 39.25 -19.77
C GLU A 61 6.39 38.56 -20.86
N GLU A 62 7.01 37.41 -20.56
CA GLU A 62 7.44 36.50 -21.62
C GLU A 62 6.22 35.82 -22.22
N THR A 63 5.83 36.40 -23.36
CA THR A 63 4.72 36.08 -24.22
C THR A 63 4.52 34.59 -24.53
N GLU A 64 3.25 34.26 -24.72
CA GLU A 64 2.68 32.99 -25.19
C GLU A 64 3.62 32.21 -26.14
N LYS A 65 3.94 30.97 -25.76
CA LYS A 65 4.46 29.99 -26.72
C LYS A 65 3.33 29.63 -27.69
N PRO A 66 3.53 29.69 -29.02
CA PRO A 66 2.50 29.30 -29.96
C PRO A 66 2.19 27.81 -29.84
N ILE A 67 0.89 27.48 -29.85
CA ILE A 67 0.34 26.12 -29.83
C ILE A 67 0.93 25.32 -31.01
N GLN A 68 1.31 24.06 -30.80
CA GLN A 68 1.78 23.20 -31.89
C GLN A 68 0.67 22.97 -32.93
N GLU A 69 0.88 23.47 -34.15
CA GLU A 69 -0.06 23.31 -35.26
C GLU A 69 -0.40 21.82 -35.49
N GLY A 70 -1.69 21.50 -35.48
CA GLY A 70 -2.22 20.15 -35.72
C GLY A 70 -2.60 19.34 -34.47
N TYR A 71 -2.37 19.85 -33.25
CA TYR A 71 -2.80 19.22 -32.00
C TYR A 71 -4.06 19.86 -31.42
N CYS A 72 -4.76 19.12 -30.56
CA CYS A 72 -5.96 19.57 -29.86
C CYS A 72 -5.62 20.68 -28.85
N ILE A 73 -6.28 21.83 -28.97
CA ILE A 73 -6.02 23.02 -28.14
C ILE A 73 -6.23 22.82 -26.63
N GLU A 74 -7.07 21.85 -26.24
CA GLU A 74 -7.43 21.58 -24.84
C GLU A 74 -6.48 20.61 -24.12
N CYS A 75 -5.77 19.75 -24.86
CA CYS A 75 -4.95 18.69 -24.25
C CYS A 75 -3.52 18.62 -24.75
N GLU A 76 -3.20 19.26 -25.88
CA GLU A 76 -1.86 19.32 -26.52
C GLU A 76 -1.21 17.95 -26.84
N ASP A 77 -1.88 16.84 -26.51
CA ASP A 77 -1.35 15.47 -26.49
C ASP A 77 -1.90 14.60 -27.63
N GLN A 78 -3.05 14.96 -28.19
CA GLN A 78 -3.70 14.24 -29.29
C GLN A 78 -3.83 15.14 -30.53
N PRO A 79 -3.70 14.58 -31.76
CA PRO A 79 -3.93 15.34 -32.97
C PRO A 79 -5.37 15.88 -33.02
N ALA A 80 -5.56 17.03 -33.64
CA ALA A 80 -6.89 17.61 -33.81
C ALA A 80 -7.65 16.91 -34.95
N GLU A 81 -8.79 16.32 -34.60
CA GLU A 81 -9.63 15.54 -35.52
C GLU A 81 -10.89 16.31 -35.91
N VAL A 82 -11.34 17.26 -35.09
CA VAL A 82 -12.52 18.09 -35.31
C VAL A 82 -12.25 19.57 -35.05
N LEU A 83 -12.72 20.44 -35.93
CA LEU A 83 -12.75 21.88 -35.75
C LEU A 83 -14.14 22.29 -35.27
N CYS A 84 -14.23 23.09 -34.20
CA CYS A 84 -15.49 23.64 -33.75
C CYS A 84 -15.76 24.97 -34.46
N GLU A 85 -16.79 25.06 -35.30
CA GLU A 85 -17.04 26.24 -36.13
C GLU A 85 -17.48 27.48 -35.32
N ALA A 86 -18.05 27.27 -34.13
CA ALA A 86 -18.51 28.34 -33.24
C ALA A 86 -17.47 28.80 -32.21
N CYS A 87 -16.44 27.99 -31.92
CA CYS A 87 -15.30 28.42 -31.11
C CYS A 87 -14.12 28.92 -31.97
N GLY A 88 -13.94 28.35 -33.16
CA GLY A 88 -12.78 28.58 -34.04
C GLY A 88 -11.63 27.60 -33.82
N ASP A 89 -11.65 26.83 -32.72
CA ASP A 89 -10.49 26.03 -32.30
C ASP A 89 -10.52 24.55 -32.74
N PRO A 90 -9.33 23.92 -32.86
CA PRO A 90 -9.16 22.51 -33.19
C PRO A 90 -9.13 21.62 -31.93
N TYR A 91 -9.94 20.56 -31.92
CA TYR A 91 -10.08 19.60 -30.81
C TYR A 91 -9.88 18.14 -31.29
N CYS A 92 -9.51 17.23 -30.39
CA CYS A 92 -9.68 15.78 -30.61
C CYS A 92 -11.12 15.35 -30.24
N GLU A 93 -11.58 14.19 -30.71
CA GLU A 93 -12.97 13.73 -30.47
C GLU A 93 -13.34 13.72 -28.98
N VAL A 94 -12.41 13.28 -28.11
CA VAL A 94 -12.63 13.17 -26.66
C VAL A 94 -12.80 14.55 -26.00
N CYS A 95 -11.91 15.50 -26.31
CA CYS A 95 -11.99 16.85 -25.74
C CYS A 95 -13.19 17.63 -26.29
N PHE A 96 -13.53 17.45 -27.57
CA PHE A 96 -14.75 18.02 -28.13
C PHE A 96 -15.99 17.50 -27.39
N ALA A 97 -16.13 16.17 -27.28
CA ALA A 97 -17.25 15.52 -26.60
C ALA A 97 -17.34 15.86 -25.10
N ALA A 98 -16.22 16.19 -24.45
CA ALA A 98 -16.21 16.65 -23.07
C ALA A 98 -16.69 18.11 -22.94
N GLN A 99 -16.07 19.04 -23.68
CA GLN A 99 -16.35 20.48 -23.58
C GLN A 99 -17.73 20.88 -24.14
N HIS A 100 -18.26 20.13 -25.11
CA HIS A 100 -19.53 20.45 -25.78
C HIS A 100 -20.72 19.63 -25.25
N ARG A 101 -20.57 18.93 -24.13
CA ARG A 101 -21.64 18.10 -23.52
C ARG A 101 -22.73 18.90 -22.80
N LYS A 102 -22.43 20.12 -22.34
CA LYS A 102 -23.29 20.92 -21.44
C LYS A 102 -23.30 22.41 -21.82
N GLY A 103 -24.36 23.12 -21.43
CA GLY A 103 -24.52 24.56 -21.67
C GLY A 103 -24.81 24.94 -23.13
N SER A 104 -24.64 26.22 -23.46
CA SER A 104 -24.83 26.76 -24.82
C SER A 104 -23.92 26.10 -25.86
N ARG A 105 -22.74 25.64 -25.44
CA ARG A 105 -21.75 24.95 -26.30
C ARG A 105 -22.28 23.64 -26.92
N LYS A 106 -23.35 23.05 -26.40
CA LYS A 106 -23.98 21.84 -26.98
C LYS A 106 -24.54 22.05 -28.40
N GLN A 107 -24.81 23.30 -28.79
CA GLN A 107 -25.33 23.64 -30.13
C GLN A 107 -24.22 23.95 -31.15
N HIS A 108 -22.95 23.87 -30.76
CA HIS A 108 -21.84 24.18 -31.67
C HIS A 108 -21.67 23.07 -32.72
N THR A 109 -21.58 23.48 -33.99
CA THR A 109 -21.32 22.59 -35.12
C THR A 109 -19.84 22.23 -35.25
N VAL A 110 -19.57 21.02 -35.75
CA VAL A 110 -18.20 20.51 -35.98
C VAL A 110 -17.94 20.20 -37.44
N LYS A 111 -16.69 20.40 -37.83
CA LYS A 111 -16.14 20.02 -39.12
C LYS A 111 -14.95 19.06 -38.92
N PRO A 112 -14.98 17.83 -39.46
CA PRO A 112 -13.86 16.90 -39.34
C PRO A 112 -12.66 17.38 -40.15
N LEU A 113 -11.45 17.16 -39.61
CA LEU A 113 -10.17 17.60 -40.18
C LEU A 113 -9.40 16.47 -40.90
N SER A 114 -9.86 15.20 -40.83
CA SER A 114 -9.10 14.07 -41.36
C SER A 114 -9.38 13.74 -42.84
N ASP A 115 -8.36 13.89 -43.69
CA ASP A 115 -8.34 13.36 -45.05
C ASP A 115 -7.98 11.85 -45.05
N LYS A 116 -8.97 10.96 -44.93
CA LYS A 116 -8.77 9.50 -45.08
C LYS A 116 -9.42 9.00 -46.38
N LYS A 117 -8.56 8.76 -47.38
CA LYS A 117 -8.94 8.19 -48.68
C LYS A 117 -9.58 6.80 -48.52
N SER A 118 -10.77 6.65 -49.10
CA SER A 118 -11.46 5.38 -49.26
C SER A 118 -10.77 4.46 -50.28
N LYS A 119 -10.88 3.13 -50.09
CA LYS A 119 -10.87 2.06 -51.11
C LYS A 119 -11.36 0.74 -50.46
N PRO A 120 -11.84 -0.26 -51.24
CA PRO A 120 -13.17 -0.82 -50.96
C PRO A 120 -13.22 -2.34 -50.71
N ASN A 121 -14.44 -2.83 -50.47
CA ASN A 121 -14.83 -4.23 -50.30
C ASN A 121 -14.19 -5.22 -51.31
N GLY A 122 -13.86 -6.41 -50.80
CA GLY A 122 -13.77 -7.65 -51.57
C GLY A 122 -14.86 -8.63 -51.13
N THR A 123 -15.85 -8.87 -51.99
CA THR A 123 -16.98 -9.79 -51.76
C THR A 123 -16.73 -11.18 -52.35
N ASN A 124 -17.20 -12.22 -51.65
CA ASN A 124 -17.50 -13.57 -52.13
C ASN A 124 -18.64 -14.11 -51.22
N GLY A 125 -19.78 -14.63 -51.67
CA GLY A 125 -20.37 -14.63 -53.01
C GLY A 125 -21.72 -15.38 -53.06
N ILE A 126 -22.73 -14.75 -53.65
CA ILE A 126 -23.88 -15.30 -54.43
C ILE A 126 -24.86 -16.31 -53.78
N SER A 127 -26.14 -15.88 -53.73
CA SER A 127 -27.44 -16.61 -53.96
C SER A 127 -28.52 -16.03 -53.01
N GLU A 128 -29.44 -15.11 -53.37
CA GLU A 128 -30.57 -15.21 -54.36
C GLU A 128 -31.47 -16.45 -54.10
N VAL A 129 -32.82 -16.41 -53.96
CA VAL A 129 -33.87 -15.56 -54.59
C VAL A 129 -35.12 -15.37 -53.68
N SER A 130 -35.94 -14.38 -54.07
CA SER A 130 -37.19 -13.78 -53.56
C SER A 130 -38.39 -14.60 -52.99
N SER A 131 -39.13 -13.92 -52.08
CA SER A 131 -40.57 -13.57 -52.06
C SER A 131 -41.73 -14.59 -52.15
N LYS A 132 -42.74 -14.43 -51.26
CA LYS A 132 -44.13 -14.01 -51.64
C LYS A 132 -45.10 -13.73 -50.46
N ASP A 133 -46.17 -12.99 -50.78
CA ASP A 133 -47.17 -12.34 -49.91
C ASP A 133 -48.45 -13.16 -49.61
N GLY A 134 -49.33 -12.60 -48.75
CA GLY A 134 -50.76 -12.93 -48.56
C GLY A 134 -51.06 -13.50 -47.16
N ASP A 135 -51.62 -12.81 -46.16
CA ASP A 135 -52.78 -11.88 -46.02
C ASP A 135 -54.15 -12.57 -45.81
N GLU A 136 -55.04 -11.89 -45.06
CA GLU A 136 -56.39 -12.25 -44.58
C GLU A 136 -56.50 -13.29 -43.42
N SER A 137 -57.32 -13.12 -42.36
CA SER A 137 -58.24 -12.03 -41.98
C SER A 137 -58.67 -12.04 -40.48
N MET A 138 -58.93 -10.85 -39.90
CA MET A 138 -60.07 -10.47 -39.02
C MET A 138 -60.60 -11.48 -37.95
N LYS A 139 -60.70 -11.19 -36.63
CA LYS A 139 -61.37 -10.03 -35.99
C LYS A 139 -61.23 -10.01 -34.43
N VAL A 140 -61.39 -8.82 -33.85
CA VAL A 140 -61.42 -8.42 -32.42
C VAL A 140 -62.37 -9.19 -31.47
N ASP A 141 -62.00 -9.26 -30.18
CA ASP A 141 -62.71 -8.56 -29.07
C ASP A 141 -61.74 -8.32 -27.88
N GLU A 142 -61.96 -7.24 -27.11
CA GLU A 142 -61.04 -6.72 -26.06
C GLU A 142 -61.35 -7.24 -24.64
N ALA A 143 -60.33 -7.49 -23.81
CA ALA A 143 -60.34 -7.22 -22.36
C ALA A 143 -58.95 -7.38 -21.66
N ASP A 144 -58.29 -6.24 -21.43
CA ASP A 144 -57.45 -5.86 -20.27
C ASP A 144 -56.21 -6.70 -19.81
N SER A 145 -55.08 -5.97 -19.74
CA SER A 145 -53.81 -6.18 -19.00
C SER A 145 -53.20 -7.57 -18.79
N GLY A 146 -52.26 -7.92 -19.68
CA GLY A 146 -51.14 -8.81 -19.40
C GLY A 146 -49.91 -8.41 -20.23
N GLU A 147 -48.78 -8.13 -19.56
CA GLU A 147 -47.44 -8.07 -20.18
C GLU A 147 -46.54 -9.05 -19.41
N GLU A 148 -46.41 -10.26 -19.95
CA GLU A 148 -45.36 -11.23 -19.60
C GLU A 148 -44.05 -10.72 -20.24
N GLU A 149 -43.00 -10.51 -19.46
CA GLU A 149 -41.89 -11.47 -19.30
C GLU A 149 -41.29 -11.95 -20.66
N GLU A 150 -40.25 -11.25 -21.13
CA GLU A 150 -39.27 -11.82 -22.06
C GLU A 150 -38.04 -12.30 -21.27
N ASP A 151 -37.64 -13.55 -21.51
CA ASP A 151 -36.59 -14.26 -20.79
C ASP A 151 -35.17 -13.74 -21.09
N GLU A 152 -34.37 -13.48 -20.04
CA GLU A 152 -32.90 -13.57 -20.12
C GLU A 152 -32.43 -14.91 -19.53
N ASP A 153 -31.61 -15.62 -20.30
CA ASP A 153 -31.27 -17.05 -20.16
C ASP A 153 -30.62 -17.42 -18.79
N TRP A 154 -31.25 -18.33 -18.05
CA TRP A 154 -30.83 -18.73 -16.71
C TRP A 154 -29.90 -19.95 -16.70
N GLU A 155 -28.59 -19.71 -16.79
CA GLU A 155 -27.60 -20.78 -16.55
C GLU A 155 -27.69 -21.31 -15.09
N ARG A 156 -27.99 -22.60 -14.96
CA ARG A 156 -28.09 -23.29 -13.66
C ARG A 156 -26.74 -23.33 -12.93
N VAL A 157 -26.71 -22.78 -11.72
CA VAL A 157 -25.59 -22.91 -10.77
C VAL A 157 -25.33 -24.39 -10.41
N PRO A 158 -24.16 -24.97 -10.72
CA PRO A 158 -23.79 -26.30 -10.24
C PRO A 158 -23.46 -26.28 -8.74
N GLY A 159 -23.84 -27.32 -8.02
CA GLY A 159 -23.72 -27.37 -6.56
C GLY A 159 -22.30 -27.59 -6.03
N ALA A 160 -22.03 -27.00 -4.87
CA ALA A 160 -20.99 -27.39 -3.90
C ALA A 160 -19.57 -27.69 -4.44
N PHE A 161 -18.88 -26.66 -4.92
CA PHE A 161 -17.44 -26.76 -5.22
C PHE A 161 -16.58 -26.95 -3.95
N VAL A 162 -15.72 -27.98 -3.98
CA VAL A 162 -14.61 -28.13 -3.04
C VAL A 162 -13.51 -27.16 -3.46
N VAL A 163 -13.14 -26.23 -2.58
CA VAL A 163 -12.11 -25.22 -2.87
C VAL A 163 -10.73 -25.88 -2.76
N GLU A 164 -10.12 -26.18 -3.89
CA GLU A 164 -8.78 -26.73 -3.96
C GLU A 164 -7.74 -25.60 -3.75
N VAL A 165 -7.11 -25.58 -2.57
CA VAL A 165 -6.20 -24.50 -2.15
C VAL A 165 -4.83 -24.65 -2.83
N THR A 166 -4.74 -24.15 -4.07
CA THR A 166 -3.50 -24.09 -4.83
C THR A 166 -2.49 -23.15 -4.15
N GLY A 167 -1.42 -23.71 -3.58
CA GLY A 167 -0.40 -22.95 -2.83
C GLY A 167 -0.46 -23.09 -1.30
N ALA A 168 -1.32 -23.97 -0.77
CA ALA A 168 -1.33 -24.33 0.65
C ALA A 168 0.09 -24.67 1.17
N GLN A 169 0.41 -24.25 2.39
CA GLN A 169 1.68 -24.56 3.03
C GLN A 169 1.88 -26.08 3.15
N PRO A 170 3.09 -26.62 2.87
CA PRO A 170 3.37 -28.04 3.06
C PRO A 170 3.01 -28.48 4.49
N ALA A 171 2.28 -29.59 4.60
CA ALA A 171 1.91 -30.15 5.90
C ALA A 171 3.16 -30.48 6.72
N VAL A 172 3.07 -30.41 8.05
CA VAL A 172 4.22 -30.62 8.94
C VAL A 172 4.79 -32.03 8.74
N GLY A 173 6.05 -32.12 8.30
CA GLY A 173 6.72 -33.39 7.97
C GLY A 173 6.44 -33.94 6.56
N ALA A 174 5.74 -33.21 5.69
CA ALA A 174 5.67 -33.50 4.26
C ALA A 174 6.91 -32.93 3.53
N ARG A 175 7.23 -33.49 2.36
CA ARG A 175 8.32 -32.98 1.52
C ARG A 175 8.07 -31.54 1.10
N VAL A 176 9.05 -30.69 1.38
CA VAL A 176 8.90 -29.23 1.26
C VAL A 176 9.05 -28.71 -0.18
N GLY A 177 9.96 -29.30 -0.95
CA GLY A 177 10.28 -28.85 -2.31
C GLY A 177 10.74 -27.38 -2.35
N GLU A 178 10.44 -26.68 -3.45
CA GLU A 178 10.84 -25.27 -3.64
C GLU A 178 9.88 -24.26 -2.98
N TRP A 179 8.85 -24.69 -2.22
CA TRP A 179 7.83 -23.76 -1.68
C TRP A 179 8.44 -22.68 -0.77
N PHE A 180 9.34 -23.06 0.15
CA PHE A 180 10.03 -22.08 0.99
C PHE A 180 11.09 -21.29 0.22
N VAL A 181 11.65 -21.84 -0.87
CA VAL A 181 12.61 -21.15 -1.74
C VAL A 181 11.93 -19.97 -2.44
N GLU A 182 10.78 -20.20 -3.07
CA GLU A 182 10.00 -19.12 -3.70
C GLU A 182 9.46 -18.10 -2.69
N ARG A 183 8.96 -18.56 -1.54
CA ARG A 183 8.51 -17.67 -0.45
C ARG A 183 9.63 -16.78 0.09
N ALA A 184 10.81 -17.36 0.36
CA ALA A 184 11.91 -16.65 1.03
C ALA A 184 12.46 -15.46 0.23
N LYS A 185 12.24 -15.44 -1.11
CA LYS A 185 12.60 -14.30 -1.98
C LYS A 185 11.90 -13.01 -1.57
N PHE A 186 10.75 -13.10 -0.92
CA PHE A 186 9.92 -11.95 -0.52
C PHE A 186 9.78 -11.79 1.00
N ILE A 187 10.36 -12.68 1.80
CA ILE A 187 10.33 -12.57 3.28
C ILE A 187 11.52 -11.73 3.75
N PRO A 188 11.30 -10.54 4.35
CA PRO A 188 12.40 -9.73 4.85
C PRO A 188 13.05 -10.33 6.11
N VAL A 189 14.34 -10.03 6.31
CA VAL A 189 15.06 -10.47 7.51
C VAL A 189 14.65 -9.68 8.75
N ARG A 190 14.43 -10.35 9.87
CA ARG A 190 13.99 -9.75 11.14
C ARG A 190 15.01 -8.74 11.68
N LEU A 191 14.57 -7.59 12.18
CA LEU A 191 15.47 -6.61 12.79
C LEU A 191 16.09 -7.11 14.10
N THR A 192 17.42 -7.09 14.15
CA THR A 192 18.25 -7.27 15.35
C THR A 192 18.06 -6.12 16.36
N LEU A 193 18.53 -6.31 17.61
CA LEU A 193 18.44 -5.26 18.64
C LEU A 193 19.23 -3.98 18.28
N PRO A 194 20.44 -4.03 17.67
CA PRO A 194 21.11 -2.83 17.17
C PRO A 194 20.34 -2.13 16.05
N GLU A 195 19.84 -2.87 15.05
CA GLU A 195 19.06 -2.29 13.94
C GLU A 195 17.79 -1.56 14.41
N ARG A 196 17.14 -2.06 15.47
CA ARG A 196 15.98 -1.37 16.09
C ARG A 196 16.32 0.01 16.67
N LYS A 197 17.58 0.30 17.01
CA LYS A 197 18.00 1.66 17.40
C LYS A 197 17.97 2.60 16.19
N PHE A 198 18.47 2.14 15.04
CA PHE A 198 18.46 2.91 13.79
C PHE A 198 17.04 3.07 13.21
N LEU A 199 16.16 2.09 13.39
CA LEU A 199 14.73 2.26 13.07
C LEU A 199 14.12 3.42 13.87
N ARG A 200 14.33 3.47 15.19
CA ARG A 200 13.83 4.57 16.04
C ARG A 200 14.40 5.92 15.65
N LEU A 201 15.68 5.97 15.27
CA LEU A 201 16.32 7.16 14.73
C LEU A 201 15.62 7.66 13.46
N LEU A 202 15.31 6.75 12.53
CA LEU A 202 14.58 7.07 11.31
C LEU A 202 13.15 7.53 11.59
N GLU A 203 12.41 6.81 12.45
CA GLU A 203 11.05 7.18 12.83
C GLU A 203 11.00 8.56 13.49
N ALA A 204 11.95 8.87 14.38
CA ALA A 204 12.09 10.19 14.99
C ALA A 204 12.35 11.27 13.92
N ALA A 205 13.32 11.06 13.03
CA ALA A 205 13.65 12.03 11.98
C ALA A 205 12.48 12.26 11.00
N LEU A 206 11.79 11.20 10.56
CA LEU A 206 10.60 11.28 9.71
C LEU A 206 9.39 11.91 10.41
N SER A 207 9.29 11.80 11.73
CA SER A 207 8.19 12.41 12.51
C SER A 207 8.29 13.94 12.56
N VAL A 208 9.52 14.48 12.62
CA VAL A 208 9.80 15.93 12.62
C VAL A 208 9.87 16.51 11.20
N SER A 209 10.11 15.68 10.19
CA SER A 209 10.26 16.11 8.80
C SER A 209 8.93 16.51 8.13
N GLU A 210 8.87 17.73 7.60
CA GLU A 210 7.78 18.27 6.78
C GLU A 210 7.97 17.99 5.27
N TYR A 211 8.64 16.88 4.92
CA TYR A 211 9.09 16.59 3.56
C TYR A 211 7.98 16.75 2.50
N THR A 212 6.85 16.08 2.69
CA THR A 212 5.72 16.11 1.74
C THR A 212 5.17 17.51 1.54
N ASP A 213 5.11 18.28 2.62
CA ASP A 213 4.45 19.58 2.68
C ASP A 213 5.32 20.66 1.98
N LYS A 214 6.65 20.47 1.99
CA LYS A 214 7.62 21.32 1.29
C LYS A 214 7.87 20.93 -0.18
N ILE A 215 7.67 19.66 -0.56
CA ILE A 215 7.93 19.15 -1.92
C ILE A 215 6.68 19.11 -2.81
N ASP A 216 5.54 18.63 -2.30
CA ASP A 216 4.31 18.45 -3.08
C ASP A 216 3.42 19.71 -3.08
N THR A 217 4.06 20.88 -2.98
CA THR A 217 3.45 22.20 -3.13
C THR A 217 3.91 22.92 -4.41
N LEU A 218 3.01 23.72 -4.97
CA LEU A 218 3.24 24.67 -6.07
C LEU A 218 4.10 25.84 -5.57
N GLY A 219 5.37 25.57 -5.27
CA GLY A 219 6.32 26.55 -4.75
C GLY A 219 6.95 27.40 -5.85
N PHE A 220 6.97 28.71 -5.62
CA PHE A 220 7.70 29.70 -6.44
C PHE A 220 9.14 29.84 -5.91
N GLY A 221 10.14 29.90 -6.82
CA GLY A 221 11.55 30.16 -6.48
C GLY A 221 12.54 29.04 -6.85
N LEU A 222 12.56 27.94 -6.08
CA LEU A 222 13.53 26.85 -6.28
C LEU A 222 12.98 25.72 -7.17
N SER A 223 13.78 25.27 -8.14
CA SER A 223 13.50 24.08 -8.96
C SER A 223 13.23 22.85 -8.08
N LYS A 224 12.28 21.99 -8.48
CA LYS A 224 11.83 20.84 -7.68
C LYS A 224 12.99 19.93 -7.23
N ALA A 225 13.94 19.60 -8.12
CA ALA A 225 15.12 18.80 -7.76
C ALA A 225 15.97 19.45 -6.65
N LYS A 226 16.25 20.76 -6.72
CA LYS A 226 16.97 21.48 -5.65
C LYS A 226 16.19 21.47 -4.32
N ARG A 227 14.85 21.60 -4.34
CA ARG A 227 14.02 21.46 -3.13
C ARG A 227 14.14 20.06 -2.52
N ILE A 228 14.02 19.02 -3.34
CA ILE A 228 14.18 17.61 -2.93
C ILE A 228 15.55 17.39 -2.27
N VAL A 229 16.64 17.80 -2.93
CA VAL A 229 18.01 17.62 -2.42
C VAL A 229 18.21 18.36 -1.10
N HIS A 230 17.68 19.57 -0.96
CA HIS A 230 17.73 20.32 0.29
C HIS A 230 16.97 19.58 1.42
N GLN A 231 15.78 19.05 1.15
CA GLN A 231 15.00 18.28 2.13
C GLN A 231 15.64 16.93 2.51
N ILE A 232 16.28 16.23 1.57
CA ILE A 232 17.03 15.00 1.85
C ILE A 232 18.24 15.33 2.74
N ARG A 233 18.97 16.41 2.46
CA ARG A 233 20.09 16.87 3.32
C ARG A 233 19.62 17.33 4.70
N GLU A 234 18.47 18.00 4.81
CA GLU A 234 17.83 18.37 6.09
C GLU A 234 17.52 17.12 6.92
N LEU A 235 16.88 16.09 6.33
CA LEU A 235 16.60 14.82 7.02
C LEU A 235 17.89 14.11 7.46
N CYS A 236 18.90 14.04 6.59
CA CYS A 236 20.18 13.42 6.91
C CYS A 236 20.90 14.17 8.06
N ALA A 237 20.82 15.50 8.11
CA ALA A 237 21.35 16.31 9.20
C ALA A 237 20.59 16.08 10.54
N ILE A 238 19.25 15.98 10.50
CA ILE A 238 18.43 15.61 11.67
C ILE A 238 18.85 14.24 12.21
N MET A 239 19.02 13.25 11.32
CA MET A 239 19.49 11.91 11.70
C MET A 239 20.89 11.95 12.31
N SER A 240 21.83 12.73 11.76
CA SER A 240 23.18 12.87 12.34
C SER A 240 23.16 13.55 13.71
N GLY A 241 22.38 14.63 13.90
CA GLY A 241 22.24 15.32 15.19
C GLY A 241 21.63 14.44 16.29
N LEU A 242 20.59 13.68 15.95
CA LEU A 242 20.00 12.68 16.83
C LEU A 242 20.97 11.53 17.13
N MET A 243 21.83 11.13 16.18
CA MET A 243 22.88 10.14 16.43
C MET A 243 23.92 10.65 17.43
N ILE A 244 24.43 11.87 17.29
CA ILE A 244 25.40 12.46 18.25
C ILE A 244 24.84 12.44 19.68
N SER A 245 23.54 12.70 19.82
CA SER A 245 22.86 12.70 21.12
C SER A 245 22.67 11.29 21.73
N ALA A 246 22.75 10.22 20.91
CA ALA A 246 22.54 8.84 21.33
C ALA A 246 23.84 8.01 21.43
N ASP A 247 24.82 8.30 20.57
CA ASP A 247 26.15 7.70 20.48
C ASP A 247 27.12 8.77 19.96
N TYR A 248 27.77 9.48 20.90
CA TYR A 248 28.64 10.62 20.59
C TYR A 248 29.74 10.25 19.59
N LYS A 249 30.38 9.09 19.74
CA LYS A 249 31.49 8.68 18.87
C LYS A 249 30.99 8.44 17.44
N ARG A 250 29.95 7.63 17.29
CA ARG A 250 29.40 7.29 15.97
C ARG A 250 28.75 8.49 15.28
N GLY A 251 28.12 9.37 16.06
CA GLY A 251 27.57 10.64 15.57
C GLY A 251 28.66 11.63 15.15
N GLN A 252 29.80 11.67 15.85
CA GLN A 252 30.95 12.49 15.48
C GLN A 252 31.58 12.00 14.17
N GLU A 253 31.77 10.70 14.00
CA GLU A 253 32.20 10.09 12.71
C GLU A 253 31.29 10.52 11.55
N LEU A 254 29.96 10.47 11.73
CA LEU A 254 28.96 10.94 10.75
C LEU A 254 28.97 12.46 10.49
N PHE A 255 29.52 13.27 11.40
CA PHE A 255 29.45 14.73 11.36
C PHE A 255 30.75 15.39 10.91
N THR A 256 31.90 14.82 11.30
CA THR A 256 33.24 15.36 11.01
C THR A 256 33.50 15.48 9.52
N ASP A 257 33.08 14.49 8.72
CA ASP A 257 33.35 14.50 7.28
C ASP A 257 32.48 15.50 6.51
N ARG A 258 31.29 15.85 7.03
CA ARG A 258 30.19 16.59 6.36
C ARG A 258 29.82 16.12 4.94
N ASP A 259 30.43 15.05 4.47
CA ASP A 259 30.22 14.43 3.17
C ASP A 259 29.12 13.37 3.28
N PHE A 260 28.00 13.67 2.64
CA PHE A 260 26.87 12.75 2.53
C PHE A 260 27.21 11.54 1.63
N GLN A 261 28.18 11.67 0.73
CA GLN A 261 28.64 10.58 -0.14
C GLN A 261 29.47 9.56 0.64
N ALA A 262 30.44 9.99 1.47
CA ALA A 262 31.17 9.13 2.39
C ALA A 262 30.25 8.32 3.33
N ASN A 263 29.12 8.91 3.73
CA ASN A 263 28.15 8.31 4.64
C ASN A 263 26.96 7.61 3.94
N ALA A 264 27.00 7.46 2.61
CA ALA A 264 25.90 6.90 1.81
C ALA A 264 25.44 5.52 2.29
N GLU A 265 26.36 4.61 2.60
CA GLU A 265 26.05 3.24 3.03
C GLU A 265 25.29 3.20 4.38
N PHE A 266 25.57 4.15 5.28
CA PHE A 266 24.82 4.32 6.52
C PHE A 266 23.37 4.73 6.22
N TYR A 267 23.15 5.79 5.44
CA TYR A 267 21.80 6.25 5.11
C TYR A 267 20.99 5.20 4.34
N GLN A 268 21.60 4.55 3.33
CA GLN A 268 21.01 3.41 2.62
C GLN A 268 20.60 2.28 3.57
N THR A 269 21.44 1.94 4.54
CA THR A 269 21.11 0.94 5.56
C THR A 269 19.92 1.40 6.38
N VAL A 270 19.91 2.62 6.91
CA VAL A 270 18.79 3.10 7.74
C VAL A 270 17.47 3.12 6.97
N PHE A 271 17.46 3.61 5.72
CA PHE A 271 16.26 3.60 4.88
C PHE A 271 15.79 2.16 4.53
N GLU A 272 16.71 1.21 4.33
CA GLU A 272 16.39 -0.21 4.18
C GLU A 272 15.67 -0.77 5.40
N LEU A 273 16.16 -0.46 6.61
CA LEU A 273 15.56 -0.89 7.87
C LEU A 273 14.11 -0.41 8.03
N GLY A 274 13.81 0.82 7.61
CA GLY A 274 12.45 1.37 7.62
C GLY A 274 11.48 0.58 6.74
N ARG A 275 11.86 0.33 5.48
CA ARG A 275 11.06 -0.48 4.54
C ARG A 275 10.89 -1.92 5.01
N ARG A 276 11.99 -2.56 5.40
CA ARG A 276 12.02 -3.93 5.96
C ARG A 276 11.13 -4.07 7.19
N HIS A 277 11.15 -3.08 8.09
CA HIS A 277 10.25 -3.06 9.25
C HIS A 277 8.78 -2.97 8.82
N LYS A 278 8.45 -2.06 7.90
CA LYS A 278 7.07 -1.83 7.44
C LYS A 278 6.45 -3.05 6.76
N ILE A 279 7.17 -3.73 5.85
CA ILE A 279 6.67 -4.96 5.20
C ILE A 279 6.31 -6.02 6.25
N MET A 280 7.19 -6.22 7.23
CA MET A 280 6.96 -7.19 8.31
C MET A 280 5.86 -6.76 9.28
N ASN A 281 5.57 -5.46 9.40
CA ASN A 281 4.65 -4.88 10.38
C ASN A 281 3.80 -3.77 9.75
N PRO A 282 2.81 -4.10 8.88
CA PRO A 282 2.05 -3.09 8.14
C PRO A 282 1.33 -2.05 9.01
N ASP A 283 1.07 -2.34 10.28
CA ASP A 283 0.38 -1.44 11.22
C ASP A 283 1.27 -0.39 11.87
N LYS A 284 2.59 -0.53 11.77
CA LYS A 284 3.57 0.44 12.29
C LYS A 284 3.97 1.43 11.17
N MET A 285 4.66 2.51 11.54
CA MET A 285 5.01 3.63 10.64
C MET A 285 3.83 4.19 9.80
N ARG A 286 2.60 4.26 10.35
CA ARG A 286 1.40 4.68 9.59
C ARG A 286 1.54 6.06 8.94
N THR A 287 2.05 7.04 9.68
CA THR A 287 2.23 8.43 9.22
C THR A 287 3.61 8.71 8.62
N THR A 288 4.61 7.89 8.92
CA THR A 288 6.02 8.13 8.54
C THR A 288 6.47 7.35 7.32
N TYR A 289 5.88 6.17 7.02
CA TYR A 289 6.31 5.37 5.86
C TYR A 289 5.99 6.03 4.52
N GLY A 290 4.86 6.75 4.41
CA GLY A 290 4.54 7.54 3.21
C GLY A 290 5.61 8.59 2.90
N LYS A 291 6.06 9.33 3.93
CA LYS A 291 7.16 10.29 3.81
C LYS A 291 8.46 9.61 3.37
N LEU A 292 8.80 8.45 3.95
CA LEU A 292 9.98 7.66 3.58
C LEU A 292 9.95 7.25 2.11
N ILE A 293 8.88 6.61 1.65
CA ILE A 293 8.83 6.07 0.29
C ILE A 293 8.73 7.16 -0.77
N TYR A 294 8.06 8.28 -0.49
CA TYR A 294 8.04 9.43 -1.40
C TYR A 294 9.39 10.15 -1.48
N LEU A 295 10.13 10.25 -0.37
CA LEU A 295 11.53 10.72 -0.39
C LEU A 295 12.42 9.79 -1.21
N LEU A 296 12.29 8.47 -1.04
CA LEU A 296 13.07 7.50 -1.80
C LEU A 296 12.69 7.50 -3.30
N GLN A 297 11.41 7.67 -3.63
CA GLN A 297 10.92 7.84 -5.00
C GLN A 297 11.53 9.10 -5.66
N ASP A 298 11.52 10.24 -4.97
CA ASP A 298 12.15 11.47 -5.43
C ASP A 298 13.68 11.33 -5.58
N SER A 299 14.33 10.59 -4.69
CA SER A 299 15.76 10.28 -4.77
C SER A 299 16.16 9.45 -6.00
N GLN A 300 15.19 8.85 -6.71
CA GLN A 300 15.46 8.12 -7.95
C GLN A 300 15.49 9.02 -9.20
N MET A 301 15.09 10.29 -9.12
CA MET A 301 15.19 11.21 -10.25
C MET A 301 16.66 11.47 -10.62
N PRO A 302 17.06 11.42 -11.91
CA PRO A 302 18.46 11.59 -12.32
C PRO A 302 19.11 12.88 -11.79
N GLU A 303 18.44 14.02 -11.95
CA GLU A 303 18.88 15.33 -11.42
C GLU A 303 19.14 15.31 -9.91
N VAL A 304 18.36 14.52 -9.16
CA VAL A 304 18.49 14.40 -7.70
C VAL A 304 19.65 13.49 -7.33
N LYS A 305 19.85 12.37 -8.05
CA LYS A 305 21.01 11.48 -7.88
C LYS A 305 22.33 12.23 -8.15
N GLU A 306 22.38 13.01 -9.24
CA GLU A 306 23.53 13.85 -9.59
C GLU A 306 23.83 14.90 -8.52
N LEU A 307 22.82 15.58 -7.98
CA LEU A 307 23.01 16.58 -6.92
C LEU A 307 23.29 15.99 -5.53
N LEU A 308 23.00 14.71 -5.30
CA LEU A 308 23.34 13.99 -4.06
C LEU A 308 24.71 13.31 -4.13
N ASN A 309 25.20 12.94 -5.32
CA ASN A 309 26.37 12.09 -5.55
C ASN A 309 26.27 10.64 -5.00
N PHE A 310 25.09 10.21 -4.53
CA PHE A 310 24.83 8.82 -4.13
C PHE A 310 23.34 8.45 -4.28
N SER A 311 23.04 7.14 -4.29
CA SER A 311 21.65 6.63 -4.24
C SER A 311 21.18 6.45 -2.79
N CYS A 312 20.01 6.95 -2.44
CA CYS A 312 19.38 6.66 -1.14
C CYS A 312 18.77 5.24 -1.07
N VAL A 313 18.60 4.56 -2.21
CA VAL A 313 17.93 3.26 -2.33
C VAL A 313 18.94 2.13 -2.46
N SER A 314 18.84 1.16 -1.56
CA SER A 314 19.48 -0.16 -1.61
C SER A 314 18.41 -1.26 -1.81
N PRO A 315 18.77 -2.51 -2.17
CA PRO A 315 17.86 -3.65 -2.13
C PRO A 315 17.45 -4.03 -0.69
N ILE A 316 16.28 -4.64 -0.51
CA ILE A 316 15.84 -5.16 0.80
C ILE A 316 16.51 -6.49 1.10
N LYS A 317 16.96 -6.67 2.34
CA LYS A 317 17.57 -7.93 2.79
C LYS A 317 16.48 -8.96 3.07
N THR A 318 16.43 -10.00 2.25
CA THR A 318 15.46 -11.10 2.36
C THR A 318 16.10 -12.38 2.87
N VAL A 319 15.29 -13.31 3.36
CA VAL A 319 15.80 -14.60 3.84
C VAL A 319 16.51 -15.35 2.72
N TYR A 320 15.99 -15.26 1.49
CA TYR A 320 16.66 -15.83 0.31
C TYR A 320 18.01 -15.16 0.04
N SER A 321 18.10 -13.82 0.00
CA SER A 321 19.38 -13.15 -0.33
C SER A 321 20.49 -13.49 0.65
N VAL A 322 20.19 -13.50 1.95
CA VAL A 322 21.18 -13.84 3.00
C VAL A 322 21.62 -15.32 2.91
N LEU A 323 20.72 -16.24 2.55
CA LEU A 323 21.08 -17.66 2.38
C LEU A 323 21.82 -17.91 1.06
N GLU A 324 21.51 -17.18 -0.01
CA GLU A 324 22.20 -17.23 -1.30
C GLU A 324 23.65 -16.71 -1.18
N GLU A 325 23.86 -15.57 -0.53
CA GLU A 325 25.19 -14.99 -0.23
C GLU A 325 26.17 -15.99 0.42
N HIS A 326 25.66 -16.93 1.23
CA HIS A 326 26.47 -17.91 1.96
C HIS A 326 26.38 -19.33 1.34
N ASN A 327 25.68 -19.51 0.22
CA ASN A 327 25.39 -20.80 -0.44
C ASN A 327 24.70 -21.83 0.47
N VAL A 328 23.70 -21.39 1.26
CA VAL A 328 22.97 -22.21 2.26
C VAL A 328 21.48 -22.35 1.91
N LEU A 329 21.12 -22.28 0.62
CA LEU A 329 19.74 -22.37 0.15
C LEU A 329 19.07 -23.73 0.47
N ASP A 330 19.85 -24.80 0.65
CA ASP A 330 19.32 -26.13 0.99
C ASP A 330 18.65 -26.20 2.37
N LEU A 331 18.86 -25.21 3.25
CA LEU A 331 18.08 -25.07 4.49
C LEU A 331 16.58 -24.90 4.19
N LEU A 332 16.22 -24.25 3.08
CA LEU A 332 14.83 -24.04 2.67
C LEU A 332 14.18 -25.32 2.09
N ARG A 333 14.99 -26.33 1.79
CA ARG A 333 14.57 -27.64 1.26
C ARG A 333 14.52 -28.74 2.34
N ASP A 334 15.01 -28.46 3.55
CA ASP A 334 15.01 -29.42 4.67
C ASP A 334 13.60 -29.53 5.29
N ASP A 335 13.04 -30.75 5.33
CA ASP A 335 11.69 -30.99 5.84
C ASP A 335 11.49 -30.52 7.30
N LEU A 336 12.57 -30.41 8.09
CA LEU A 336 12.53 -29.85 9.45
C LEU A 336 12.13 -28.36 9.49
N ILE A 337 12.23 -27.62 8.38
CA ILE A 337 11.82 -26.21 8.32
C ILE A 337 10.33 -26.05 8.63
N THR A 338 9.50 -27.03 8.27
CA THR A 338 8.05 -27.04 8.58
C THR A 338 7.79 -27.06 10.08
N ILE A 339 8.63 -27.74 10.87
CA ILE A 339 8.54 -27.81 12.33
C ILE A 339 9.15 -26.55 12.96
N ALA A 340 10.32 -26.12 12.47
CA ALA A 340 11.05 -24.96 12.98
C ALA A 340 10.29 -23.63 12.78
N THR A 341 9.52 -23.52 11.70
CA THR A 341 8.74 -22.32 11.36
C THR A 341 7.26 -22.44 11.69
N LYS A 342 6.79 -23.60 12.20
CA LYS A 342 5.39 -23.85 12.58
C LYS A 342 4.90 -22.79 13.57
N GLU A 343 3.67 -22.33 13.39
CA GLU A 343 2.98 -21.57 14.41
C GLU A 343 2.40 -22.48 15.52
N ILE A 344 2.29 -21.96 16.73
CA ILE A 344 1.86 -22.70 17.92
C ILE A 344 0.56 -22.09 18.44
N TYR A 345 -0.54 -22.81 18.21
CA TYR A 345 -1.87 -22.46 18.70
C TYR A 345 -2.01 -22.80 20.19
N SER A 346 -2.56 -21.85 20.96
CA SER A 346 -2.93 -21.97 22.37
C SER A 346 -4.42 -22.23 22.60
N GLU A 347 -5.28 -21.75 21.69
CA GLU A 347 -6.74 -21.85 21.79
C GLU A 347 -7.20 -23.32 21.85
N GLY A 348 -8.07 -23.63 22.83
CA GLY A 348 -8.66 -24.96 22.99
C GLY A 348 -7.69 -26.10 23.36
N ARG A 349 -6.39 -25.84 23.56
CA ARG A 349 -5.36 -26.87 23.75
C ARG A 349 -4.83 -26.92 25.19
N SER A 350 -4.40 -28.11 25.62
CA SER A 350 -3.77 -28.24 26.94
C SER A 350 -2.40 -27.56 26.96
N ARG A 351 -2.03 -26.96 28.11
CA ARG A 351 -0.71 -26.36 28.32
C ARG A 351 0.44 -27.35 28.07
N ARG A 352 0.20 -28.66 28.25
CA ARG A 352 1.17 -29.73 28.01
C ARG A 352 1.45 -29.93 26.53
N ASP A 353 0.42 -29.87 25.68
CA ASP A 353 0.56 -30.04 24.23
C ASP A 353 1.22 -28.82 23.58
N VAL A 354 0.83 -27.61 24.04
CA VAL A 354 1.49 -26.35 23.67
C VAL A 354 2.98 -26.41 24.02
N GLN A 355 3.33 -26.84 25.24
CA GLN A 355 4.73 -26.95 25.66
C GLN A 355 5.52 -28.03 24.88
N LYS A 356 4.85 -29.11 24.44
CA LYS A 356 5.45 -30.15 23.58
C LYS A 356 5.77 -29.59 22.20
N ASP A 357 4.85 -28.84 21.60
CA ASP A 357 5.06 -28.17 20.30
C ASP A 357 6.20 -27.13 20.39
N ILE A 358 6.25 -26.33 21.46
CA ILE A 358 7.33 -25.35 21.71
C ILE A 358 8.69 -26.06 21.73
N LYS A 359 8.84 -27.11 22.54
CA LYS A 359 10.09 -27.88 22.63
C LYS A 359 10.48 -28.54 21.30
N SER A 360 9.51 -28.99 20.51
CA SER A 360 9.74 -29.55 19.19
C SER A 360 10.26 -28.49 18.20
N LYS A 361 9.66 -27.29 18.22
CA LYS A 361 10.07 -26.14 17.40
C LYS A 361 11.48 -25.66 17.77
N GLU A 362 11.75 -25.46 19.05
CA GLU A 362 13.07 -25.07 19.57
C GLU A 362 14.16 -26.08 19.17
N LYS A 363 13.89 -27.38 19.34
CA LYS A 363 14.82 -28.44 18.94
C LYS A 363 15.07 -28.46 17.42
N ALA A 364 14.04 -28.24 16.59
CA ALA A 364 14.20 -28.17 15.14
C ALA A 364 15.05 -26.96 14.72
N ILE A 365 14.83 -25.79 15.34
CA ILE A 365 15.64 -24.58 15.13
C ILE A 365 17.10 -24.83 15.54
N GLU A 366 17.35 -25.53 16.64
CA GLU A 366 18.71 -25.83 17.09
C GLU A 366 19.45 -26.79 16.13
N ILE A 367 18.76 -27.84 15.65
CA ILE A 367 19.32 -28.79 14.67
C ILE A 367 19.62 -28.10 13.34
N LEU A 368 18.69 -27.29 12.81
CA LEU A 368 18.90 -26.58 11.55
C LEU A 368 20.02 -25.54 11.69
N SER A 369 19.99 -24.73 12.74
CA SER A 369 21.00 -23.69 12.93
C SER A 369 22.41 -24.23 13.15
N SER A 370 22.58 -25.36 13.85
CA SER A 370 23.88 -26.01 14.00
C SER A 370 24.36 -26.72 12.73
N ARG A 371 23.46 -27.35 11.96
CA ARG A 371 23.79 -28.02 10.68
C ARG A 371 24.24 -27.02 9.60
N TYR A 372 23.54 -25.89 9.50
CA TYR A 372 23.66 -24.92 8.41
C TYR A 372 24.48 -23.66 8.78
N ALA A 373 25.09 -23.61 9.97
CA ALA A 373 26.09 -22.59 10.31
C ALA A 373 27.44 -22.90 9.62
N GLN A 374 27.50 -22.64 8.31
CA GLN A 374 28.68 -22.86 7.46
C GLN A 374 28.99 -21.60 6.63
N ASN A 375 30.14 -21.58 5.94
CA ASN A 375 30.51 -20.50 5.00
C ASN A 375 30.45 -19.07 5.57
N GLY A 376 30.77 -18.88 6.86
CA GLY A 376 30.71 -17.57 7.54
C GLY A 376 29.31 -17.16 8.03
N LEU A 377 28.27 -17.98 7.79
CA LEU A 377 26.93 -17.76 8.33
C LEU A 377 26.90 -18.20 9.80
N SER A 378 26.72 -17.24 10.72
CA SER A 378 26.66 -17.55 12.15
C SER A 378 25.37 -18.29 12.51
N GLN A 379 25.42 -19.12 13.55
CA GLN A 379 24.24 -19.83 14.07
C GLN A 379 23.09 -18.86 14.42
N GLU A 380 23.42 -17.64 14.89
CA GLU A 380 22.44 -16.59 15.15
C GLU A 380 21.76 -16.07 13.87
N LYS A 381 22.51 -15.83 12.78
CA LYS A 381 21.93 -15.44 11.48
C LYS A 381 21.00 -16.54 10.93
N VAL A 382 21.33 -17.82 11.10
CA VAL A 382 20.43 -18.93 10.71
C VAL A 382 19.14 -18.90 11.54
N ARG A 383 19.24 -18.75 12.87
CA ARG A 383 18.06 -18.60 13.74
C ARG A 383 17.22 -17.38 13.33
N GLN A 384 17.85 -16.25 13.01
CA GLN A 384 17.19 -15.02 12.54
C GLN A 384 16.38 -15.26 11.25
N CYS A 385 16.92 -16.00 10.28
CA CYS A 385 16.23 -16.39 9.05
C CYS A 385 15.01 -17.29 9.34
N LEU A 386 15.16 -18.29 10.22
CA LEU A 386 14.05 -19.15 10.64
C LEU A 386 12.96 -18.37 11.40
N TYR A 387 13.34 -17.39 12.22
CA TYR A 387 12.39 -16.50 12.89
C TYR A 387 11.66 -15.59 11.90
N SER A 388 12.32 -15.07 10.85
CA SER A 388 11.65 -14.32 9.78
C SER A 388 10.55 -15.10 9.07
N ILE A 389 10.80 -16.37 8.76
CA ILE A 389 9.77 -17.23 8.14
C ILE A 389 8.64 -17.50 9.14
N GLY A 390 8.96 -17.68 10.43
CA GLY A 390 7.96 -17.76 11.50
C GLY A 390 7.12 -16.47 11.65
N ASP A 391 7.75 -15.31 11.54
CA ASP A 391 7.08 -14.00 11.58
C ASP A 391 6.16 -13.84 10.33
N ASN A 392 6.54 -14.35 9.15
CA ASN A 392 5.65 -14.40 7.97
C ASN A 392 4.44 -15.32 8.18
N HIS A 393 4.61 -16.49 8.79
CA HIS A 393 3.47 -17.35 9.15
C HIS A 393 2.53 -16.67 10.17
N ALA A 394 3.09 -15.95 11.16
CA ALA A 394 2.29 -15.17 12.12
C ALA A 394 1.53 -14.02 11.44
N PHE A 395 2.17 -13.33 10.46
CA PHE A 395 1.49 -12.35 9.61
C PHE A 395 0.31 -12.98 8.87
N LEU A 396 0.51 -14.12 8.21
CA LEU A 396 -0.56 -14.84 7.51
C LEU A 396 -1.71 -15.22 8.45
N ARG A 397 -1.43 -15.72 9.66
CA ARG A 397 -2.48 -16.06 10.63
C ARG A 397 -3.26 -14.83 11.11
N ALA A 398 -2.60 -13.70 11.36
CA ALA A 398 -3.28 -12.47 11.74
C ALA A 398 -4.09 -11.84 10.59
N ASN A 399 -3.63 -11.98 9.35
CA ASN A 399 -4.17 -11.25 8.19
C ASN A 399 -5.11 -12.08 7.32
N ARG A 400 -4.63 -13.23 6.82
CA ARG A 400 -5.34 -14.11 5.87
C ARG A 400 -6.42 -14.94 6.57
N ASP A 401 -6.11 -15.54 7.72
CA ASP A 401 -7.02 -16.54 8.34
C ASP A 401 -8.38 -15.97 8.79
N PRO A 402 -8.53 -14.67 9.15
CA PRO A 402 -9.86 -14.05 9.28
C PRO A 402 -10.74 -14.17 8.03
N CYS A 403 -10.16 -14.13 6.81
CA CYS A 403 -10.92 -14.38 5.58
C CYS A 403 -11.42 -15.83 5.53
N GLU A 404 -10.59 -16.81 5.89
CA GLU A 404 -10.97 -18.23 5.95
C GLU A 404 -12.05 -18.49 7.01
N ARG A 405 -11.94 -17.88 8.19
CA ARG A 405 -12.96 -17.94 9.25
C ARG A 405 -14.30 -17.38 8.77
N MET A 406 -14.31 -16.23 8.10
CA MET A 406 -15.53 -15.63 7.55
C MET A 406 -16.14 -16.46 6.42
N ILE A 407 -15.33 -17.09 5.56
CA ILE A 407 -15.80 -18.07 4.57
C ILE A 407 -16.42 -19.29 5.27
N GLY A 408 -15.81 -19.77 6.36
CA GLY A 408 -16.33 -20.85 7.19
C GLY A 408 -17.70 -20.50 7.77
N TYR A 409 -17.84 -19.33 8.39
CA TYR A 409 -19.12 -18.85 8.91
C TYR A 409 -20.18 -18.67 7.82
N LEU A 410 -19.83 -18.15 6.65
CA LEU A 410 -20.74 -18.05 5.50
C LEU A 410 -21.27 -19.43 5.08
N LYS A 411 -20.40 -20.43 4.95
CA LYS A 411 -20.76 -21.81 4.58
C LYS A 411 -21.51 -22.57 5.69
N GLN A 412 -21.28 -22.25 6.95
CA GLN A 412 -21.94 -22.89 8.09
C GLN A 412 -23.37 -22.37 8.30
N PHE A 413 -23.56 -21.05 8.23
CA PHE A 413 -24.83 -20.41 8.64
C PHE A 413 -25.78 -20.10 7.48
N PHE A 414 -25.27 -19.97 6.25
CA PHE A 414 -26.07 -19.61 5.07
C PHE A 414 -25.99 -20.69 3.99
N HIS A 415 -27.13 -21.06 3.41
CA HIS A 415 -27.17 -21.97 2.28
C HIS A 415 -26.86 -21.20 0.98
N PRO A 416 -26.20 -21.78 -0.03
CA PRO A 416 -25.84 -21.04 -1.25
C PRO A 416 -27.03 -20.51 -2.06
N THR A 417 -28.19 -21.19 -2.01
CA THR A 417 -29.34 -20.89 -2.89
C THR A 417 -30.68 -20.70 -2.18
N GLN A 418 -30.79 -20.98 -0.87
CA GLN A 418 -32.09 -21.03 -0.18
C GLN A 418 -32.02 -20.35 1.18
N ALA A 419 -32.74 -19.23 1.33
CA ALA A 419 -32.92 -18.61 2.64
C ALA A 419 -33.92 -19.45 3.44
N LYS A 420 -33.45 -20.12 4.51
CA LYS A 420 -34.32 -20.93 5.39
C LYS A 420 -35.40 -20.08 6.07
N ASP A 421 -35.06 -18.83 6.39
CA ASP A 421 -35.89 -17.85 7.06
C ASP A 421 -35.67 -16.47 6.44
N SER A 422 -36.61 -15.54 6.61
CA SER A 422 -36.44 -14.13 6.21
C SER A 422 -35.17 -13.50 6.80
N ASN A 423 -34.87 -13.81 8.07
CA ASN A 423 -33.67 -13.33 8.77
C ASN A 423 -32.36 -13.97 8.26
N SER A 424 -32.45 -15.11 7.57
CA SER A 424 -31.33 -15.83 6.95
C SER A 424 -31.11 -15.42 5.49
N SER A 425 -31.92 -14.50 4.95
CA SER A 425 -31.78 -14.00 3.58
C SER A 425 -30.68 -12.95 3.46
N LEU A 426 -29.79 -13.16 2.48
CA LEU A 426 -28.73 -12.21 2.13
C LEU A 426 -29.15 -11.25 0.99
N ALA A 427 -30.40 -11.27 0.54
CA ALA A 427 -30.83 -10.39 -0.57
C ALA A 427 -30.70 -8.89 -0.21
N ILE A 428 -30.19 -8.11 -1.15
CA ILE A 428 -30.05 -6.64 -1.07
C ILE A 428 -30.74 -5.96 -2.24
N ARG A 429 -31.26 -4.76 -2.03
CA ARG A 429 -31.95 -3.97 -3.06
C ARG A 429 -31.47 -2.52 -3.02
N SER A 430 -31.10 -1.99 -4.17
CA SER A 430 -30.65 -0.60 -4.33
C SER A 430 -31.64 0.39 -3.70
N GLY A 431 -31.11 1.36 -2.95
CA GLY A 431 -31.90 2.34 -2.17
C GLY A 431 -32.41 1.84 -0.81
N LYS A 432 -32.39 0.53 -0.52
CA LYS A 432 -32.83 -0.01 0.78
C LYS A 432 -31.63 -0.18 1.72
N GLY A 433 -31.66 0.50 2.88
CA GLY A 433 -30.61 0.37 3.91
C GLY A 433 -29.25 0.93 3.50
N GLY A 434 -29.18 1.79 2.48
CA GLY A 434 -27.93 2.35 1.95
C GLY A 434 -27.26 1.54 0.82
N ALA A 435 -27.79 0.35 0.51
CA ALA A 435 -27.30 -0.48 -0.58
C ALA A 435 -27.38 0.25 -1.93
N ARG A 436 -26.33 0.14 -2.75
CA ARG A 436 -26.31 0.63 -4.15
C ARG A 436 -26.55 -0.51 -5.14
N LEU A 437 -26.11 -1.72 -4.82
CA LEU A 437 -26.33 -2.93 -5.60
C LEU A 437 -27.69 -3.58 -5.31
N SER A 438 -28.21 -4.34 -6.27
CA SER A 438 -29.39 -5.21 -6.11
C SER A 438 -29.02 -6.65 -6.45
N HIS A 439 -29.05 -7.53 -5.46
CA HIS A 439 -28.73 -8.95 -5.59
C HIS A 439 -29.80 -9.76 -4.85
N ASP A 440 -30.21 -10.89 -5.44
CA ASP A 440 -30.96 -11.90 -4.71
C ASP A 440 -30.04 -12.62 -3.69
N HIS A 441 -30.61 -13.59 -2.97
CA HIS A 441 -29.84 -14.32 -1.95
C HIS A 441 -28.66 -15.11 -2.56
N SER A 442 -28.87 -15.77 -3.70
CA SER A 442 -27.84 -16.59 -4.37
C SER A 442 -26.69 -15.73 -4.87
N LYS A 443 -27.00 -14.64 -5.57
CA LYS A 443 -26.03 -13.69 -6.11
C LYS A 443 -25.26 -12.98 -4.98
N GLN A 444 -25.91 -12.58 -3.88
CA GLN A 444 -25.17 -12.00 -2.75
C GLN A 444 -24.27 -13.04 -2.06
N TYR A 445 -24.74 -14.27 -1.85
CA TYR A 445 -23.93 -15.34 -1.26
C TYR A 445 -22.64 -15.57 -2.07
N ALA A 446 -22.78 -15.73 -3.40
CA ALA A 446 -21.65 -15.89 -4.30
C ALA A 446 -20.75 -14.62 -4.34
N TYR A 447 -21.34 -13.42 -4.33
CA TYR A 447 -20.60 -12.15 -4.32
C TYR A 447 -19.74 -11.96 -3.06
N VAL A 448 -20.22 -12.39 -1.89
CA VAL A 448 -19.45 -12.40 -0.64
C VAL A 448 -18.37 -13.48 -0.68
N LEU A 449 -18.72 -14.72 -1.07
CA LEU A 449 -17.79 -15.86 -1.10
C LEU A 449 -16.58 -15.59 -2.00
N GLN A 450 -16.81 -15.05 -3.20
CA GLN A 450 -15.73 -14.72 -4.13
C GLN A 450 -14.85 -13.57 -3.61
N SER A 451 -15.44 -12.60 -2.90
CA SER A 451 -14.72 -11.42 -2.41
C SER A 451 -13.81 -11.78 -1.24
N LEU A 452 -14.32 -12.54 -0.27
CA LEU A 452 -13.49 -13.11 0.81
C LEU A 452 -12.41 -14.07 0.28
N THR A 453 -12.74 -14.84 -0.78
CA THR A 453 -11.76 -15.73 -1.45
C THR A 453 -10.65 -14.94 -2.12
N LEU A 454 -10.98 -13.86 -2.84
CA LEU A 454 -9.98 -12.97 -3.44
C LEU A 454 -9.12 -12.31 -2.36
N TRP A 455 -9.72 -11.77 -1.30
CA TRP A 455 -9.01 -11.16 -0.18
C TRP A 455 -8.04 -12.14 0.50
N ARG A 456 -8.44 -13.41 0.69
CA ARG A 456 -7.54 -14.47 1.17
C ARG A 456 -6.31 -14.61 0.29
N GLU A 457 -6.47 -14.67 -1.03
CA GLU A 457 -5.33 -14.83 -1.97
C GLU A 457 -4.44 -13.59 -2.02
N ILE A 458 -5.00 -12.37 -2.00
CA ILE A 458 -4.22 -11.11 -1.90
C ILE A 458 -3.36 -11.11 -0.63
N LEU A 459 -3.95 -11.44 0.53
CA LEU A 459 -3.25 -11.45 1.81
C LEU A 459 -2.23 -12.60 1.90
N HIS A 460 -2.48 -13.72 1.21
CA HIS A 460 -1.56 -14.84 1.09
C HIS A 460 -0.26 -14.44 0.36
N ASP A 461 -0.34 -13.58 -0.64
CA ASP A 461 0.80 -13.10 -1.44
C ASP A 461 1.23 -11.66 -1.10
N MET A 462 0.75 -11.08 0.01
CA MET A 462 0.96 -9.67 0.37
C MET A 462 2.43 -9.24 0.41
N PHE A 463 3.34 -10.07 0.92
CA PHE A 463 4.78 -9.74 0.95
C PHE A 463 5.40 -9.66 -0.46
N HIS A 464 4.93 -10.51 -1.39
CA HIS A 464 5.34 -10.47 -2.79
C HIS A 464 4.75 -9.24 -3.47
N LEU A 465 3.45 -8.96 -3.29
CA LEU A 465 2.80 -7.73 -3.76
C LEU A 465 3.51 -6.47 -3.26
N TRP A 466 3.92 -6.42 -1.99
CA TRP A 466 4.66 -5.28 -1.41
C TRP A 466 6.03 -5.09 -2.06
N SER A 467 6.77 -6.18 -2.30
CA SER A 467 8.05 -6.12 -3.00
C SER A 467 7.90 -5.60 -4.44
N LEU A 468 6.83 -6.01 -5.15
CA LEU A 468 6.52 -5.49 -6.48
C LEU A 468 6.06 -4.03 -6.44
N ALA A 469 5.29 -3.64 -5.42
CA ALA A 469 4.83 -2.27 -5.21
C ALA A 469 6.01 -1.31 -4.98
N GLU A 470 6.97 -1.66 -4.14
CA GLU A 470 8.18 -0.84 -3.97
C GLU A 470 9.06 -0.82 -5.22
N GLN A 471 9.14 -1.92 -5.98
CA GLN A 471 9.85 -1.95 -7.25
C GLN A 471 9.19 -1.10 -8.36
N ASP A 472 7.87 -0.94 -8.33
CA ASP A 472 7.14 -0.04 -9.23
C ASP A 472 7.30 1.41 -8.74
N LEU A 473 7.14 1.68 -7.44
CA LEU A 473 7.27 3.01 -6.83
C LEU A 473 8.66 3.62 -7.05
N LEU A 474 9.72 2.82 -6.83
CA LEU A 474 11.12 3.21 -6.95
C LEU A 474 11.70 2.95 -8.37
N SER A 475 10.84 2.77 -9.38
CA SER A 475 11.25 2.53 -10.76
C SER A 475 11.81 3.79 -11.42
N GLU A 476 13.09 3.76 -11.81
CA GLU A 476 13.75 4.84 -12.56
C GLU A 476 13.11 5.09 -13.94
N ASN A 477 12.44 4.07 -14.49
CA ASN A 477 11.85 4.10 -15.84
C ASN A 477 10.39 4.58 -15.86
N VAL A 478 9.73 4.70 -14.70
CA VAL A 478 8.30 5.02 -14.61
C VAL A 478 8.10 6.18 -13.64
N PRO A 479 8.21 7.44 -14.12
CA PRO A 479 8.04 8.61 -13.26
C PRO A 479 6.58 8.77 -12.81
N TYR A 480 6.39 9.37 -11.64
CA TYR A 480 5.07 9.79 -11.18
C TYR A 480 4.70 11.18 -11.74
N ARG A 481 3.40 11.47 -11.81
CA ARG A 481 2.85 12.81 -12.10
C ARG A 481 2.05 13.28 -10.89
N LEU A 482 2.32 14.48 -10.40
CA LEU A 482 1.53 15.09 -9.32
C LEU A 482 0.25 15.66 -9.93
N ARG A 483 -0.91 15.14 -9.53
CA ARG A 483 -2.22 15.48 -10.14
C ARG A 483 -3.32 15.48 -9.07
N ASP A 484 -4.25 16.42 -9.17
CA ASP A 484 -5.50 16.33 -8.41
C ASP A 484 -6.40 15.23 -9.00
N THR A 485 -6.79 14.29 -8.15
CA THR A 485 -7.57 13.10 -8.50
C THR A 485 -9.06 13.26 -8.15
N GLY A 486 -9.47 14.41 -7.62
CA GLY A 486 -10.77 14.61 -6.97
C GLY A 486 -10.79 14.15 -5.51
N GLN A 487 -9.83 13.31 -5.11
CA GLN A 487 -9.52 12.95 -3.72
C GLN A 487 -8.35 13.80 -3.16
N GLY A 488 -8.03 14.92 -3.82
CA GLY A 488 -6.87 15.76 -3.53
C GLY A 488 -5.64 15.43 -4.38
N LEU A 489 -4.58 16.19 -4.11
CA LEU A 489 -3.32 16.17 -4.86
C LEU A 489 -2.52 14.91 -4.55
N ASN A 490 -2.38 14.04 -5.54
CA ASN A 490 -1.76 12.74 -5.40
C ASN A 490 -0.60 12.52 -6.39
N ARG A 491 0.39 11.74 -5.97
CA ARG A 491 1.47 11.25 -6.84
C ARG A 491 0.94 10.05 -7.62
N VAL A 492 0.47 10.29 -8.85
CA VAL A 492 -0.08 9.27 -9.74
C VAL A 492 1.06 8.57 -10.49
N GLN A 493 1.18 7.25 -10.36
CA GLN A 493 2.25 6.45 -10.98
C GLN A 493 1.73 5.07 -11.39
N ALA A 494 1.98 4.67 -12.64
CA ALA A 494 1.65 3.34 -13.12
C ALA A 494 2.47 2.26 -12.39
N ALA A 495 1.82 1.19 -11.94
CA ALA A 495 2.47 0.08 -11.25
C ALA A 495 2.30 -1.24 -12.03
N PRO A 496 3.06 -1.43 -13.13
CA PRO A 496 2.84 -2.51 -14.08
C PRO A 496 3.26 -3.89 -13.57
N LYS A 497 4.13 -4.02 -12.56
CA LYS A 497 4.46 -5.32 -11.94
C LYS A 497 3.36 -5.73 -10.97
N THR A 498 2.96 -4.80 -10.10
CA THR A 498 1.91 -4.98 -9.09
C THR A 498 0.57 -5.29 -9.74
N SER A 499 0.19 -4.53 -10.78
CA SER A 499 -1.02 -4.78 -11.57
C SER A 499 -1.02 -6.18 -12.21
N ARG A 500 0.09 -6.61 -12.83
CA ARG A 500 0.19 -7.96 -13.41
C ARG A 500 0.03 -9.07 -12.37
N MET A 501 0.65 -8.95 -11.21
CA MET A 501 0.48 -9.91 -10.12
C MET A 501 -0.97 -9.94 -9.62
N MET A 502 -1.60 -8.77 -9.48
CA MET A 502 -3.00 -8.66 -9.05
C MET A 502 -3.98 -9.31 -10.04
N HIS A 503 -3.75 -9.18 -11.35
CA HIS A 503 -4.52 -9.91 -12.38
C HIS A 503 -4.33 -11.43 -12.31
N ASN A 504 -3.10 -11.91 -12.03
CA ASN A 504 -2.85 -13.35 -11.82
C ASN A 504 -3.59 -13.89 -10.59
N ILE A 505 -3.59 -13.14 -9.48
CA ILE A 505 -4.34 -13.47 -8.26
C ILE A 505 -5.85 -13.49 -8.55
N LEU A 506 -6.38 -12.50 -9.28
CA LEU A 506 -7.79 -12.44 -9.66
C LEU A 506 -8.20 -13.65 -10.52
N HIS A 507 -7.42 -13.99 -11.54
CA HIS A 507 -7.68 -15.15 -12.39
C HIS A 507 -7.65 -16.47 -11.61
N LYS A 508 -6.71 -16.61 -10.65
CA LYS A 508 -6.65 -17.75 -9.72
C LYS A 508 -7.91 -17.82 -8.85
N ALA A 509 -8.36 -16.68 -8.29
CA ALA A 509 -9.57 -16.60 -7.49
C ALA A 509 -10.84 -16.96 -8.30
N GLN A 510 -10.99 -16.39 -9.51
CA GLN A 510 -12.07 -16.71 -10.45
C GLN A 510 -12.14 -18.21 -10.74
N LYS A 511 -11.01 -18.84 -11.10
CA LYS A 511 -10.93 -20.29 -11.33
C LYS A 511 -11.33 -21.12 -10.10
N SER A 512 -11.06 -20.64 -8.89
CA SER A 512 -11.39 -21.36 -7.64
C SER A 512 -12.86 -21.27 -7.21
N VAL A 513 -13.61 -20.28 -7.72
CA VAL A 513 -15.03 -20.04 -7.37
C VAL A 513 -15.98 -20.46 -8.50
N GLY A 514 -15.49 -20.52 -9.74
CA GLY A 514 -16.25 -20.93 -10.92
C GLY A 514 -17.05 -19.77 -11.53
N THR A 515 -18.00 -19.22 -10.78
CA THR A 515 -18.82 -18.07 -11.21
C THR A 515 -18.23 -16.77 -10.67
N TRP A 516 -18.22 -15.71 -11.49
CA TRP A 516 -17.77 -14.37 -11.09
C TRP A 516 -18.89 -13.32 -11.25
N ILE A 517 -19.18 -12.58 -10.19
CA ILE A 517 -20.22 -11.54 -10.16
C ILE A 517 -19.57 -10.16 -9.97
N GLY A 518 -20.08 -9.16 -10.69
CA GLY A 518 -19.55 -7.79 -10.62
C GLY A 518 -18.29 -7.60 -11.46
N SER A 519 -17.70 -6.41 -11.37
CA SER A 519 -16.60 -6.02 -12.24
C SER A 519 -15.28 -6.70 -11.84
N SER A 520 -14.45 -6.95 -12.86
CA SER A 520 -13.07 -7.45 -12.73
C SER A 520 -12.03 -6.33 -12.84
N VAL A 521 -12.46 -5.07 -12.94
CA VAL A 521 -11.56 -3.91 -13.03
C VAL A 521 -10.77 -3.74 -11.74
N ILE A 522 -9.45 -3.65 -11.89
CA ILE A 522 -8.47 -3.35 -10.86
C ILE A 522 -7.93 -1.95 -11.16
N HIS A 523 -8.08 -1.02 -10.22
CA HIS A 523 -7.55 0.33 -10.32
C HIS A 523 -6.08 0.36 -9.86
N MET A 524 -5.21 0.98 -10.66
CA MET A 524 -3.77 1.07 -10.36
C MET A 524 -3.09 2.13 -11.22
N GLY A 525 -2.56 3.19 -10.60
CA GLY A 525 -1.93 4.31 -11.30
C GLY A 525 -2.94 5.29 -11.90
N ASP A 526 -4.15 5.39 -11.34
CA ASP A 526 -5.25 6.21 -11.85
C ASP A 526 -5.84 7.15 -10.77
N HIS A 527 -7.03 7.70 -10.96
CA HIS A 527 -7.66 8.60 -10.00
C HIS A 527 -8.29 7.90 -8.79
N ASN A 528 -8.55 6.59 -8.88
CA ASN A 528 -9.15 5.78 -7.82
C ASN A 528 -8.07 5.13 -6.94
N VAL A 529 -6.97 4.67 -7.56
CA VAL A 529 -5.77 4.15 -6.87
C VAL A 529 -4.53 4.80 -7.49
N PRO A 530 -4.10 5.99 -7.01
CA PRO A 530 -3.01 6.77 -7.60
C PRO A 530 -1.67 6.06 -7.77
N ASN A 531 -1.30 5.16 -6.85
CA ASN A 531 -0.02 4.48 -6.88
C ASN A 531 -0.06 3.18 -6.07
N ALA A 532 1.00 2.39 -6.16
CA ALA A 532 1.09 1.10 -5.47
C ALA A 532 1.14 1.21 -3.94
N LEU A 533 1.50 2.36 -3.37
CA LEU A 533 1.47 2.57 -1.91
C LEU A 533 0.02 2.59 -1.41
N LEU A 534 -0.86 3.32 -2.09
CA LEU A 534 -2.28 3.39 -1.74
C LEU A 534 -3.01 2.06 -2.00
N PHE A 535 -2.59 1.30 -3.01
CA PHE A 535 -3.01 -0.10 -3.18
C PHE A 535 -2.66 -0.94 -1.95
N ILE A 536 -1.39 -0.92 -1.53
CA ILE A 536 -0.94 -1.71 -0.37
C ILE A 536 -1.68 -1.30 0.91
N ASP A 537 -1.78 0.00 1.21
CA ASP A 537 -2.48 0.46 2.41
C ASP A 537 -3.93 -0.03 2.42
N LYS A 538 -4.65 0.15 1.30
CA LYS A 538 -6.02 -0.32 1.11
C LYS A 538 -6.19 -1.81 1.43
N TYR A 539 -5.40 -2.70 0.83
CA TYR A 539 -5.55 -4.14 1.08
C TYR A 539 -5.05 -4.58 2.47
N THR A 540 -4.14 -3.83 3.12
CA THR A 540 -3.77 -4.11 4.53
C THR A 540 -4.89 -3.81 5.52
N GLN A 541 -5.95 -3.07 5.14
CA GLN A 541 -7.09 -2.80 6.02
C GLN A 541 -8.04 -4.00 6.18
N ILE A 542 -8.00 -5.02 5.30
CA ILE A 542 -8.92 -6.16 5.33
C ILE A 542 -8.92 -6.86 6.69
N TYR A 543 -7.73 -7.13 7.25
CA TYR A 543 -7.64 -7.83 8.53
C TYR A 543 -8.17 -6.96 9.68
N ARG A 544 -7.98 -5.64 9.65
CA ARG A 544 -8.55 -4.71 10.65
C ARG A 544 -10.07 -4.76 10.66
N ILE A 545 -10.71 -4.99 9.52
CA ILE A 545 -12.16 -5.16 9.41
C ILE A 545 -12.58 -6.54 9.92
N LEU A 546 -11.95 -7.62 9.42
CA LEU A 546 -12.42 -8.99 9.67
C LEU A 546 -12.00 -9.58 11.02
N LEU A 547 -10.83 -9.22 11.54
CA LEU A 547 -10.30 -9.79 12.79
C LEU A 547 -11.17 -9.42 14.01
N PRO A 548 -11.63 -8.16 14.20
CA PRO A 548 -12.53 -7.83 15.31
C PRO A 548 -13.88 -8.55 15.21
N ILE A 549 -14.45 -8.68 14.00
CA ILE A 549 -15.69 -9.45 13.77
C ILE A 549 -15.47 -10.92 14.17
N CYS A 550 -14.38 -11.52 13.71
CA CYS A 550 -13.99 -12.89 14.08
C CYS A 550 -13.81 -13.06 15.59
N ASN A 551 -13.15 -12.11 16.25
CA ASN A 551 -12.90 -12.14 17.69
C ASN A 551 -14.22 -12.05 18.48
N THR A 552 -15.09 -11.08 18.15
CA THR A 552 -16.44 -10.96 18.72
C THR A 552 -17.20 -12.28 18.60
N LEU A 553 -17.29 -12.84 17.39
CA LEU A 553 -18.01 -14.09 17.13
C LEU A 553 -17.47 -15.29 17.92
N SER A 554 -16.15 -15.39 18.12
CA SER A 554 -15.56 -16.44 18.97
C SER A 554 -15.81 -16.24 20.47
N GLN A 555 -16.05 -15.01 20.94
CA GLN A 555 -16.30 -14.72 22.35
C GLN A 555 -17.77 -14.85 22.75
N ILE A 556 -18.74 -14.71 21.84
CA ILE A 556 -20.18 -14.80 22.18
C ILE A 556 -20.53 -16.10 22.96
N PRO A 557 -20.05 -17.32 22.57
CA PRO A 557 -20.29 -18.53 23.37
C PRO A 557 -19.66 -18.49 24.78
N SER A 558 -18.51 -17.83 24.94
CA SER A 558 -17.85 -17.62 26.22
C SER A 558 -18.66 -16.66 27.11
N LEU A 559 -19.13 -15.54 26.55
CA LEU A 559 -19.99 -14.57 27.24
C LEU A 559 -21.28 -15.22 27.75
N ALA A 560 -21.90 -16.09 26.94
CA ALA A 560 -23.08 -16.87 27.28
C ALA A 560 -22.89 -17.89 28.43
N THR A 561 -21.66 -18.08 28.93
CA THR A 561 -21.39 -18.86 30.16
C THR A 561 -21.83 -18.09 31.42
N LYS A 562 -21.94 -16.75 31.36
CA LYS A 562 -22.41 -15.92 32.47
C LYS A 562 -23.96 -15.81 32.40
N PRO A 563 -24.72 -16.25 33.43
CA PRO A 563 -26.18 -16.31 33.35
C PRO A 563 -26.87 -14.98 32.99
N ALA A 564 -26.37 -13.85 33.52
CA ALA A 564 -26.92 -12.52 33.22
C ALA A 564 -26.73 -12.11 31.74
N LEU A 565 -25.58 -12.43 31.14
CA LEU A 565 -25.33 -12.17 29.72
C LEU A 565 -26.07 -13.18 28.83
N ARG A 566 -26.28 -14.40 29.31
CA ARG A 566 -27.09 -15.42 28.62
C ARG A 566 -28.54 -14.95 28.48
N SER A 567 -29.16 -14.45 29.56
CA SER A 567 -30.50 -13.86 29.50
C SER A 567 -30.56 -12.76 28.45
N TYR A 568 -29.69 -11.74 28.56
CA TYR A 568 -29.63 -10.63 27.60
C TYR A 568 -29.52 -11.10 26.13
N ILE A 569 -28.69 -12.10 25.83
CA ILE A 569 -28.55 -12.64 24.47
C ILE A 569 -29.81 -13.39 24.01
N ASP A 570 -30.42 -14.19 24.89
CA ASP A 570 -31.65 -14.92 24.57
C ASP A 570 -32.89 -14.00 24.49
N ASP A 571 -32.94 -12.92 25.29
CA ASP A 571 -34.03 -11.94 25.32
C ASP A 571 -34.01 -11.03 24.06
N GLU A 572 -32.84 -10.54 23.63
CA GLU A 572 -32.70 -9.62 22.48
C GLU A 572 -32.59 -10.33 21.12
N PHE A 573 -31.95 -11.50 21.08
CA PHE A 573 -31.61 -12.23 19.85
C PHE A 573 -32.25 -13.64 19.76
N GLY A 574 -32.90 -14.12 20.82
CA GLY A 574 -33.51 -15.47 20.88
C GLY A 574 -32.52 -16.61 21.09
N SER A 575 -31.26 -16.46 20.66
CA SER A 575 -30.17 -17.38 20.97
C SER A 575 -28.79 -16.81 20.65
N VAL A 576 -27.75 -17.41 21.23
CA VAL A 576 -26.34 -17.23 20.84
C VAL A 576 -26.13 -17.40 19.33
N GLU A 577 -26.74 -18.41 18.72
CA GLU A 577 -26.57 -18.67 17.29
C GLU A 577 -27.23 -17.58 16.44
N ASN A 578 -28.44 -17.14 16.80
CA ASN A 578 -29.11 -16.05 16.12
C ASN A 578 -28.33 -14.72 16.23
N CYS A 579 -27.75 -14.43 17.40
CA CYS A 579 -26.89 -13.26 17.59
C CYS A 579 -25.69 -13.29 16.61
N MET A 580 -25.02 -14.44 16.50
CA MET A 580 -23.94 -14.63 15.51
C MET A 580 -24.43 -14.49 14.07
N ARG A 581 -25.55 -15.15 13.71
CA ARG A 581 -26.16 -15.08 12.37
C ARG A 581 -26.58 -13.67 11.99
N GLU A 582 -27.04 -12.84 12.93
CA GLU A 582 -27.43 -11.46 12.66
C GLU A 582 -26.23 -10.57 12.35
N ILE A 583 -25.17 -10.63 13.17
CA ILE A 583 -23.92 -9.90 12.93
C ILE A 583 -23.36 -10.27 11.55
N LEU A 584 -23.30 -11.58 11.26
CA LEU A 584 -22.84 -12.11 9.98
C LEU A 584 -23.74 -11.70 8.82
N GLY A 585 -25.06 -11.81 8.97
CA GLY A 585 -26.03 -11.48 7.93
C GLY A 585 -26.10 -9.99 7.61
N ASP A 586 -25.94 -9.11 8.61
CA ASP A 586 -25.80 -7.67 8.38
C ASP A 586 -24.46 -7.35 7.67
N PHE A 587 -23.34 -7.93 8.10
CA PHE A 587 -22.04 -7.74 7.43
C PHE A 587 -22.02 -8.29 5.99
N PHE A 588 -22.54 -9.50 5.75
CA PHE A 588 -22.57 -10.11 4.41
C PHE A 588 -23.54 -9.41 3.44
N ARG A 589 -24.55 -8.70 3.95
CA ARG A 589 -25.35 -7.77 3.14
C ARG A 589 -24.60 -6.45 2.94
N HIS A 590 -24.38 -5.70 4.01
CA HIS A 590 -24.03 -4.28 3.96
C HIS A 590 -22.52 -3.98 3.92
N GLY A 591 -21.66 -4.96 4.22
CA GLY A 591 -20.23 -4.88 3.91
C GLY A 591 -19.90 -5.12 2.43
N PHE A 592 -20.89 -5.52 1.61
CA PHE A 592 -20.71 -5.90 0.21
C PHE A 592 -21.87 -5.41 -0.68
N ASP A 593 -22.46 -4.24 -0.37
CA ASP A 593 -23.66 -3.71 -1.06
C ASP A 593 -23.41 -2.52 -2.00
N GLY A 594 -22.16 -2.13 -2.22
CA GLY A 594 -21.77 -0.99 -3.03
C GLY A 594 -21.89 0.37 -2.33
N SER A 595 -22.26 0.40 -1.04
CA SER A 595 -22.25 1.64 -0.25
C SER A 595 -20.83 2.19 -0.04
N GLY A 596 -20.74 3.48 0.32
CA GLY A 596 -19.49 4.20 0.59
C GLY A 596 -18.75 4.78 -0.62
N ALA A 597 -19.13 4.43 -1.85
CA ALA A 597 -18.59 5.07 -3.06
C ALA A 597 -19.24 6.43 -3.33
N ASP A 598 -18.55 7.33 -4.05
CA ASP A 598 -19.15 8.61 -4.46
C ASP A 598 -20.17 8.40 -5.59
N ASN A 599 -19.77 7.71 -6.66
CA ASN A 599 -20.54 7.63 -7.91
C ASN A 599 -21.28 6.28 -8.08
N PHE A 600 -22.19 6.20 -9.07
CA PHE A 600 -22.83 4.93 -9.46
C PHE A 600 -21.86 4.00 -10.23
N PHE A 601 -20.95 4.57 -11.02
CA PHE A 601 -19.93 3.80 -11.76
C PHE A 601 -18.89 3.17 -10.81
N ASP A 602 -18.51 3.88 -9.75
CA ASP A 602 -17.58 3.41 -8.71
C ASP A 602 -18.28 2.64 -7.57
N ALA A 603 -19.56 2.27 -7.71
CA ALA A 603 -20.43 1.72 -6.65
C ALA A 603 -20.10 0.28 -6.21
N GLY A 604 -18.86 0.06 -5.77
CA GLY A 604 -18.38 -1.15 -5.10
C GLY A 604 -18.33 -2.42 -5.94
N SER A 605 -18.57 -2.33 -7.26
CA SER A 605 -18.59 -3.48 -8.18
C SER A 605 -17.19 -3.87 -8.66
N CYS A 606 -16.28 -2.91 -8.82
CA CYS A 606 -14.86 -3.14 -9.11
C CYS A 606 -14.15 -3.80 -7.93
N ILE A 607 -12.96 -4.37 -8.18
CA ILE A 607 -12.22 -5.14 -7.17
C ILE A 607 -11.92 -4.29 -5.94
N ASP A 608 -11.42 -3.08 -6.17
CA ASP A 608 -11.06 -2.13 -5.12
C ASP A 608 -12.29 -1.53 -4.44
N GLY A 609 -13.42 -1.43 -5.14
CA GLY A 609 -14.67 -0.91 -4.59
C GLY A 609 -15.29 -1.80 -3.51
N ARG A 610 -14.99 -3.11 -3.53
CA ARG A 610 -15.52 -4.08 -2.54
C ARG A 610 -15.10 -3.76 -1.10
N LEU A 611 -13.91 -3.20 -0.90
CA LEU A 611 -13.46 -2.76 0.43
C LEU A 611 -14.23 -1.53 0.92
N THR A 612 -14.65 -0.64 0.02
CA THR A 612 -15.31 0.63 0.37
C THR A 612 -16.61 0.39 1.14
N SER A 613 -17.40 -0.62 0.75
CA SER A 613 -18.62 -0.99 1.47
C SER A 613 -18.34 -1.61 2.84
N ALA A 614 -17.28 -2.42 2.96
CA ALA A 614 -16.86 -2.97 4.25
C ALA A 614 -16.38 -1.87 5.22
N TRP A 615 -15.67 -0.86 4.72
CA TRP A 615 -15.29 0.33 5.47
C TRP A 615 -16.51 1.16 5.91
N ASN A 616 -17.47 1.36 5.01
CA ASN A 616 -18.73 2.05 5.32
C ASN A 616 -19.60 1.27 6.33
N TRP A 617 -19.54 -0.06 6.31
CA TRP A 617 -20.14 -0.88 7.37
C TRP A 617 -19.48 -0.63 8.73
N CYS A 618 -18.14 -0.61 8.79
CA CYS A 618 -17.39 -0.32 10.01
C CYS A 618 -17.73 1.06 10.62
N SER A 619 -17.85 2.10 9.80
CA SER A 619 -18.25 3.45 10.27
C SER A 619 -19.71 3.53 10.76
N SER A 620 -20.54 2.55 10.39
CA SER A 620 -21.93 2.42 10.86
C SER A 620 -22.10 1.57 12.12
N LEU A 621 -21.06 0.85 12.58
CA LEU A 621 -21.17 -0.20 13.59
C LEU A 621 -21.80 0.30 14.91
N GLU A 622 -21.44 1.49 15.37
CA GLU A 622 -21.98 2.11 16.61
C GLU A 622 -23.52 2.24 16.61
N LYS A 623 -24.14 2.26 15.42
CA LYS A 623 -25.59 2.46 15.20
C LYS A 623 -26.34 1.14 15.10
N LYS A 624 -25.63 -0.01 15.14
CA LYS A 624 -26.20 -1.35 15.00
C LYS A 624 -26.63 -1.88 16.37
N ARG A 625 -27.78 -2.55 16.45
CA ARG A 625 -28.34 -3.04 17.74
C ARG A 625 -27.45 -4.05 18.48
N TYR A 626 -26.58 -4.76 17.76
CA TYR A 626 -25.60 -5.69 18.32
C TYR A 626 -24.27 -5.04 18.74
N PHE A 627 -24.11 -3.72 18.64
CA PHE A 627 -22.90 -3.02 19.10
C PHE A 627 -22.54 -3.28 20.58
N PRO A 628 -23.49 -3.39 21.54
CA PRO A 628 -23.17 -3.80 22.91
C PRO A 628 -22.50 -5.18 23.00
N VAL A 629 -22.80 -6.11 22.09
CA VAL A 629 -22.17 -7.44 22.05
C VAL A 629 -20.70 -7.34 21.64
N PHE A 630 -20.37 -6.43 20.71
CA PHE A 630 -18.99 -6.09 20.39
C PHE A 630 -18.27 -5.56 21.65
N LEU A 631 -18.82 -4.55 22.33
CA LEU A 631 -18.22 -3.99 23.55
C LEU A 631 -18.01 -5.06 24.64
N LEU A 632 -19.00 -5.92 24.89
CA LEU A 632 -18.92 -7.03 25.85
C LEU A 632 -17.84 -8.06 25.49
N SER A 633 -17.52 -8.23 24.21
CA SER A 633 -16.45 -9.11 23.73
C SER A 633 -15.03 -8.52 23.84
N GLY A 634 -14.91 -7.26 24.27
CA GLY A 634 -13.64 -6.53 24.34
C GLY A 634 -13.37 -5.61 23.14
N PHE A 635 -14.38 -5.28 22.32
CA PHE A 635 -14.21 -4.36 21.19
C PHE A 635 -13.90 -2.93 21.66
N ILE A 636 -12.72 -2.43 21.31
CA ILE A 636 -12.30 -1.03 21.58
C ILE A 636 -12.52 -0.15 20.33
N GLY A 637 -12.25 -0.68 19.13
CA GLY A 637 -12.39 0.02 17.85
C GLY A 637 -11.52 -0.62 16.78
N PHE A 638 -11.85 -0.48 15.49
CA PHE A 638 -11.14 -1.16 14.39
C PHE A 638 -9.65 -0.81 14.26
N ASP A 639 -9.20 0.31 14.86
CA ASP A 639 -7.79 0.71 14.95
C ASP A 639 -7.12 0.42 16.31
N GLY A 640 -7.82 -0.21 17.25
CA GLY A 640 -7.29 -0.57 18.57
C GLY A 640 -6.19 -1.64 18.52
N GLU A 641 -5.39 -1.74 19.59
CA GLU A 641 -4.54 -2.90 19.84
C GLU A 641 -5.36 -4.01 20.52
N TRP A 642 -5.15 -5.26 20.10
CA TRP A 642 -5.99 -6.44 20.39
C TRP A 642 -5.21 -7.54 21.11
#